data_AF-A0A7X1MGH9-F1
#
_entry.id   AF-A0A7X1MGH9-F1
#
_cell.length_a   1.000
_cell.length_b   1.000
_cell.length_c   1.000
_cell.angle_alpha   90.00
_cell.angle_beta   90.00
_cell.angle_gamma   90.00
#
_symmetry.space_group_name_H-M   'P 1'
#
loop_
_entity.id
_entity.type
_entity.pdbx_description
1 polymer ?
#
loop_
_entity_poly.entity_id
_entity_poly.type
_entity_poly.pdbx_seq_one_letter_code
_entity_poly.pdbx_strand_id
1 'polypeptide(L)'
;MSVHSHTAAHQEASATPEFPRHVVTAVLVSHDGARWLPDALAGLLGQERPVQSAMAADTGSADASAQLVTDALGPDRVLHLARRTGFGQAVEEAARTAPVLTPDELPYLKRPSGWDPVTRTWRDDAYDMPELPHGEPVQWLWLLHDDCAPEPDALAQLLRVVENELELGRDDVAVVGPKLRGWYDKRQLLEVGVSIAHSGRRWTGLDRREQDQGQHDHVRSVLSVSTAGMLIRRDVFEQLGGFDRRLPLMRDDVDLCWRAQAAGHRVLVAPEAVVRHAEAASRERRAVDCAGRTTASPHKVDKAGAVYTLLVNTRSATLLWVLLRLVLGTLLRTVAYLVGKVPGQAVDEIRGLLGVLLRPERIIAGRRSRGRPVVDKGELRPLFPPPGATVRATVEQAAGEFFGSSDPEATSGAGRHGGGIESGPGGDDADFLEIEQFGRLKRIARKPGPVLFLVLLLVSLAACRALLGSGALAGGALLPAPADSAELWSHYLDSWHPVGAGGTASAPPYLAIVAMLASVLFGSTGLAVTVLLVCSVPLAGLTAYFASRPLVESRLLRAWAAVVYAFLPAATGALAGGRIGTAVLAVLLPLIARAGVAASGLANTSGTRGSWRATWAYALLLTITTAFTPIVWPIALLLGVALLAVRRTDITAYGPRFLAQLGTPLLVLAPWSLTLLPFGFFDEAGLEYGSSAASALDLLGASPGGPGTVSGLMLIGVVLVALAALLRSQRQLGIWTAWAVALVGLVFAVLSNDSAWAGPATLVYGIALLAAAVLGADGARARVAEQSFGWRQPVAALIALAAAVGPLLVAVGWMIGGADGPVERRDPVQVPAFVAEESGNRDQTRTLVLDSDSAAHVGYMLVRGSGARLGDGELAASDGENSGLDKIVANLVAGSGADQADQLGKFAVAYVLVHQGAPREVTRVLDATPGLSRLSEQNGSALWRVDQDVARATIVTDSGKPQPVAAGPVEIHTTIPEGSDGRTLRLADTADAGWTATLDGKPLTRTTVDGWAQGFELPASGGKLDVTFEDPIGHTAWLWVQGFLAVVLVVLALPGRRRDVDDDLPEEQAIPAQAASGEGRRARRLRAQAEAEEQGRPNEFPSPPQEAPPVPVPQQQPYGEYDTPNYAGAPEYGGYGEQYQNGQAYPQGGYDQAYQADPYQAGQYDPYGYGGQPQQGTYDQSAYDQTYQQGYDTGYDPAQQPPQHGVERPDGSQQ
;
A
#
# COMPACT_ATOMS: atom_id res chain seq x y z
N MET A 1 43.67 40.19 2.66
CA MET A 1 44.42 40.91 3.71
C MET A 1 43.64 40.73 5.00
N SER A 2 44.27 40.43 6.14
CA SER A 2 45.70 40.12 6.37
C SER A 2 46.09 38.70 5.89
N VAL A 3 47.35 38.31 6.08
CA VAL A 3 47.89 36.94 5.88
C VAL A 3 48.91 36.68 7.00
N HIS A 4 48.44 36.30 8.20
CA HIS A 4 49.31 35.86 9.32
C HIS A 4 48.55 34.93 10.27
N SER A 5 49.32 34.02 10.91
CA SER A 5 49.01 33.24 12.13
C SER A 5 47.70 32.44 12.18
N HIS A 6 47.73 31.19 11.71
CA HIS A 6 46.91 30.08 12.23
C HIS A 6 47.73 28.77 12.34
N THR A 7 48.92 28.83 12.97
CA THR A 7 49.70 27.64 13.35
C THR A 7 49.26 27.11 14.72
N ALA A 8 47.98 26.75 14.85
CA ALA A 8 47.36 26.42 16.14
C ALA A 8 47.79 25.05 16.73
N ALA A 9 48.33 24.13 15.91
CA ALA A 9 48.62 22.75 16.34
C ALA A 9 49.91 22.56 17.19
N HIS A 10 50.58 23.65 17.60
CA HIS A 10 51.85 23.61 18.34
C HIS A 10 51.92 24.55 19.57
N GLN A 11 50.78 25.07 20.01
CA GLN A 11 50.58 25.72 21.31
C GLN A 11 49.26 25.17 21.86
N GLU A 12 49.16 24.52 23.02
CA GLU A 12 50.04 24.51 24.20
C GLU A 12 50.22 23.07 24.75
N ALA A 13 51.43 22.50 24.69
CA ALA A 13 51.72 21.20 25.35
C ALA A 13 51.86 21.30 26.89
N SER A 14 51.78 22.52 27.43
CA SER A 14 51.99 22.86 28.84
C SER A 14 50.70 23.18 29.60
N ALA A 15 49.59 23.41 28.92
CA ALA A 15 48.29 23.61 29.56
C ALA A 15 47.68 22.26 29.97
N THR A 16 47.04 22.20 31.13
CA THR A 16 46.32 21.00 31.60
C THR A 16 44.89 21.03 31.05
N PRO A 17 44.48 20.11 30.17
CA PRO A 17 43.14 20.11 29.59
C PRO A 17 42.09 19.60 30.60
N GLU A 18 40.81 19.88 30.34
CA GLU A 18 39.69 19.21 31.03
C GLU A 18 39.80 17.68 30.83
N PHE A 19 39.50 16.87 31.86
CA PHE A 19 39.74 15.42 31.87
C PHE A 19 41.19 15.06 31.46
N PRO A 20 42.22 15.48 32.22
CA PRO A 20 43.62 15.36 31.81
C PRO A 20 44.12 13.91 31.72
N ARG A 21 43.48 12.96 32.41
CA ARG A 21 43.77 11.51 32.32
C ARG A 21 43.53 10.94 30.92
N HIS A 22 42.69 11.58 30.10
CA HIS A 22 42.27 11.05 28.81
C HIS A 22 43.08 11.65 27.65
N VAL A 23 43.95 10.85 27.05
CA VAL A 23 44.79 11.25 25.91
C VAL A 23 44.08 10.87 24.61
N VAL A 24 43.66 11.88 23.82
CA VAL A 24 42.83 11.68 22.63
C VAL A 24 43.63 11.89 21.35
N THR A 25 43.57 10.90 20.46
CA THR A 25 44.02 10.98 19.07
C THR A 25 42.81 11.01 18.13
N ALA A 26 42.60 12.12 17.41
CA ALA A 26 41.61 12.16 16.34
C ALA A 26 42.10 11.42 15.08
N VAL A 27 41.19 10.68 14.44
CA VAL A 27 41.43 9.96 13.17
C VAL A 27 40.33 10.36 12.18
N LEU A 28 40.68 11.21 11.20
CA LEU A 28 39.77 11.71 10.17
C LEU A 28 39.95 10.94 8.85
N VAL A 29 38.93 10.26 8.37
CA VAL A 29 38.97 9.58 7.05
C VAL A 29 38.26 10.42 6.00
N SER A 30 38.89 10.61 4.83
CA SER A 30 38.32 11.35 3.71
C SER A 30 38.29 10.57 2.39
N HIS A 31 37.28 10.85 1.56
CA HIS A 31 37.05 10.28 0.24
C HIS A 31 36.05 11.17 -0.54
N ASP A 32 36.50 12.02 -1.47
CA ASP A 32 35.62 12.92 -2.23
C ASP A 32 34.64 13.72 -1.32
N GLY A 33 35.20 14.40 -0.33
CA GLY A 33 34.51 15.08 0.76
C GLY A 33 34.57 16.61 0.74
N ALA A 34 35.15 17.25 -0.28
CA ALA A 34 35.55 18.67 -0.23
C ALA A 34 34.39 19.66 -0.01
N ARG A 35 33.14 19.22 -0.21
CA ARG A 35 31.91 19.98 0.12
C ARG A 35 31.66 20.14 1.62
N TRP A 36 32.04 19.14 2.42
CA TRP A 36 31.72 19.03 3.86
C TRP A 36 32.97 19.16 4.74
N LEU A 37 34.12 18.73 4.21
CA LEU A 37 35.39 18.70 4.89
C LEU A 37 35.83 20.04 5.55
N PRO A 38 35.56 21.24 4.99
CA PRO A 38 35.90 22.50 5.66
C PRO A 38 35.18 22.68 7.01
N ASP A 39 33.89 22.33 7.09
CA ASP A 39 33.10 22.34 8.32
C ASP A 39 33.58 21.25 9.31
N ALA A 40 33.98 20.08 8.78
CA ALA A 40 34.52 18.97 9.58
C ALA A 40 35.86 19.34 10.23
N LEU A 41 36.78 19.92 9.46
CA LEU A 41 38.08 20.40 9.95
C LEU A 41 37.91 21.58 10.91
N ALA A 42 36.99 22.50 10.65
CA ALA A 42 36.68 23.60 11.56
C ALA A 42 36.13 23.10 12.91
N GLY A 43 35.24 22.09 12.90
CA GLY A 43 34.74 21.46 14.12
C GLY A 43 35.82 20.72 14.91
N LEU A 44 36.71 19.97 14.23
CA LEU A 44 37.82 19.25 14.86
C LEU A 44 38.87 20.21 15.48
N LEU A 45 39.27 21.24 14.74
CA LEU A 45 40.29 22.20 15.19
C LEU A 45 39.73 23.26 16.15
N GLY A 46 38.40 23.44 16.19
CA GLY A 46 37.68 24.38 17.06
C GLY A 46 37.09 23.77 18.32
N GLN A 47 37.53 22.58 18.76
CA GLN A 47 37.10 22.00 20.03
C GLN A 47 37.60 22.83 21.23
N GLU A 48 36.71 23.12 22.18
CA GLU A 48 37.05 23.81 23.44
C GLU A 48 38.05 23.00 24.27
N ARG A 49 37.92 21.67 24.23
CA ARG A 49 38.94 20.73 24.69
C ARG A 49 39.75 20.20 23.50
N PRO A 50 40.99 20.67 23.25
CA PRO A 50 41.78 20.21 22.12
C PRO A 50 42.15 18.72 22.23
N VAL A 51 42.32 18.08 21.07
CA VAL A 51 42.90 16.74 20.94
C VAL A 51 44.42 16.79 21.09
N GLN A 52 45.00 15.76 21.69
CA GLN A 52 46.45 15.67 21.95
C GLN A 52 47.20 15.28 20.67
N SER A 53 46.56 14.52 19.79
CA SER A 53 47.02 14.24 18.42
C SER A 53 45.85 14.28 17.43
N ALA A 54 46.15 14.55 16.16
CA ALA A 54 45.20 14.47 15.06
C ALA A 54 45.92 13.92 13.83
N MET A 55 45.35 12.88 13.22
CA MET A 55 45.86 12.25 12.01
C MET A 55 44.71 12.02 11.03
N ALA A 56 45.01 12.00 9.73
CA ALA A 56 44.01 11.76 8.71
C ALA A 56 44.45 10.74 7.67
N ALA A 57 43.47 10.11 7.02
CA ALA A 57 43.66 9.19 5.91
C ALA A 57 42.77 9.61 4.74
N ASP A 58 43.39 10.19 3.71
CA ASP A 58 42.76 10.37 2.42
C ASP A 58 42.76 9.03 1.67
N THR A 59 41.58 8.55 1.28
CA THR A 59 41.42 7.29 0.56
C THR A 59 41.30 7.55 -0.95
N GLY A 60 42.27 8.26 -1.51
CA GLY A 60 42.41 8.48 -2.95
C GLY A 60 41.31 9.36 -3.53
N SER A 61 41.06 10.50 -2.90
CA SER A 61 40.11 11.49 -3.40
C SER A 61 40.52 12.03 -4.78
N ALA A 62 39.51 12.34 -5.61
CA ALA A 62 39.67 12.94 -6.93
C ALA A 62 39.26 14.43 -6.95
N ASP A 63 38.72 14.95 -5.84
CA ASP A 63 38.43 16.36 -5.61
C ASP A 63 39.53 17.04 -4.76
N ALA A 64 39.24 18.23 -4.22
CA ALA A 64 40.18 18.99 -3.40
C ALA A 64 40.43 18.42 -1.98
N SER A 65 39.81 17.30 -1.58
CA SER A 65 39.87 16.82 -0.19
C SER A 65 41.29 16.54 0.28
N ALA A 66 42.08 15.83 -0.54
CA ALA A 66 43.46 15.49 -0.23
C ALA A 66 44.32 16.74 0.03
N GLN A 67 44.07 17.85 -0.68
CA GLN A 67 44.71 19.13 -0.42
C GLN A 67 44.17 19.77 0.87
N LEU A 68 42.86 19.89 1.03
CA LEU A 68 42.23 20.53 2.19
C LEU A 68 42.65 19.91 3.53
N VAL A 69 42.77 18.57 3.60
CA VAL A 69 43.29 17.90 4.80
C VAL A 69 44.78 18.23 5.03
N THR A 70 45.59 18.22 3.96
CA THR A 70 47.03 18.50 4.02
C THR A 70 47.34 19.93 4.43
N ASP A 71 46.60 20.90 3.89
CA ASP A 71 46.73 22.33 4.21
C ASP A 71 46.32 22.63 5.67
N ALA A 72 45.44 21.80 6.27
CA ALA A 72 44.93 21.98 7.63
C ALA A 72 45.72 21.22 8.73
N LEU A 73 46.21 20.01 8.44
CA LEU A 73 46.92 19.16 9.43
C LEU A 73 48.43 19.06 9.21
N GLY A 74 48.92 19.45 8.03
CA GLY A 74 50.32 19.28 7.61
C GLY A 74 50.59 17.88 7.03
N PRO A 75 51.52 17.75 6.07
CA PRO A 75 51.71 16.52 5.28
C PRO A 75 52.11 15.30 6.12
N ASP A 76 52.91 15.49 7.18
CA ASP A 76 53.36 14.39 8.06
C ASP A 76 52.21 13.75 8.87
N ARG A 77 51.02 14.35 8.86
CA ARG A 77 49.81 13.88 9.55
C ARG A 77 48.73 13.35 8.60
N VAL A 78 49.02 13.22 7.29
CA VAL A 78 48.06 12.77 6.28
C VAL A 78 48.59 11.53 5.53
N LEU A 79 47.86 10.42 5.64
CA LEU A 79 48.12 9.21 4.86
C LEU A 79 47.32 9.25 3.55
N HIS A 80 48.00 9.16 2.41
CA HIS A 80 47.36 8.95 1.11
C HIS A 80 47.28 7.46 0.80
N LEU A 81 46.07 6.92 0.82
CA LEU A 81 45.76 5.50 0.64
C LEU A 81 45.07 5.26 -0.72
N ALA A 82 45.06 4.02 -1.19
CA ALA A 82 44.44 3.68 -2.47
C ALA A 82 42.91 3.91 -2.47
N ARG A 83 42.34 4.32 -3.61
CA ARG A 83 40.90 4.67 -3.74
C ARG A 83 39.89 3.55 -3.39
N ARG A 84 40.35 2.30 -3.25
CA ARG A 84 39.52 1.16 -2.83
C ARG A 84 39.67 0.77 -1.36
N THR A 85 40.46 1.50 -0.58
CA THR A 85 40.58 1.30 0.87
C THR A 85 39.22 1.55 1.52
N GLY A 86 38.74 0.61 2.35
CA GLY A 86 37.52 0.79 3.13
C GLY A 86 37.75 1.64 4.38
N PHE A 87 36.69 2.28 4.90
CA PHE A 87 36.78 3.19 6.06
C PHE A 87 37.54 2.55 7.23
N GLY A 88 37.11 1.36 7.67
CA GLY A 88 37.76 0.66 8.78
C GLY A 88 39.23 0.27 8.53
N GLN A 89 39.67 0.13 7.28
CA GLN A 89 41.08 -0.09 6.96
C GLN A 89 41.87 1.23 6.99
N ALA A 90 41.27 2.34 6.54
CA ALA A 90 41.89 3.67 6.63
C ALA A 90 42.11 4.08 8.09
N VAL A 91 41.13 3.80 8.98
CA VAL A 91 41.30 3.96 10.43
C VAL A 91 42.40 3.03 10.97
N GLU A 92 42.46 1.77 10.53
CA GLU A 92 43.48 0.83 11.02
C GLU A 92 44.92 1.28 10.70
N GLU A 93 45.16 1.77 9.47
CA GLU A 93 46.48 2.27 9.08
C GLU A 93 46.80 3.61 9.78
N ALA A 94 45.84 4.54 9.89
CA ALA A 94 46.03 5.80 10.60
C ALA A 94 46.30 5.60 12.10
N ALA A 95 45.50 4.77 12.78
CA ALA A 95 45.71 4.46 14.21
C ALA A 95 47.05 3.76 14.45
N ARG A 96 47.51 2.90 13.53
CA ARG A 96 48.83 2.26 13.61
C ARG A 96 49.99 3.24 13.44
N THR A 97 49.84 4.28 12.61
CA THR A 97 50.87 5.31 12.40
C THR A 97 50.82 6.44 13.43
N ALA A 98 49.66 6.70 14.05
CA ALA A 98 49.51 7.76 15.04
C ALA A 98 50.23 7.45 16.36
N PRO A 99 51.00 8.41 16.91
CA PRO A 99 51.82 8.19 18.11
C PRO A 99 50.97 7.83 19.34
N VAL A 100 51.51 6.97 20.20
CA VAL A 100 50.99 6.74 21.55
C VAL A 100 51.67 7.76 22.47
N LEU A 101 51.02 8.91 22.68
CA LEU A 101 51.63 10.00 23.44
C LEU A 101 51.80 9.63 24.91
N THR A 102 53.04 9.67 25.37
CA THR A 102 53.48 9.25 26.70
C THR A 102 53.47 10.41 27.71
N PRO A 103 53.49 10.12 29.03
CA PRO A 103 53.69 11.15 30.06
C PRO A 103 55.02 11.93 29.96
N ASP A 104 55.98 11.51 29.14
CA ASP A 104 57.20 12.29 28.87
C ASP A 104 57.01 13.31 27.73
N GLU A 105 56.06 13.06 26.83
CA GLU A 105 55.66 13.98 25.74
C GLU A 105 54.53 14.93 26.17
N LEU A 106 53.83 14.61 27.26
CA LEU A 106 52.71 15.38 27.82
C LEU A 106 53.01 15.77 29.28
N PRO A 107 53.82 16.83 29.53
CA PRO A 107 54.31 17.14 30.87
C PRO A 107 53.24 17.39 31.94
N TYR A 108 52.02 17.78 31.56
CA TYR A 108 50.89 17.94 32.50
C TYR A 108 50.41 16.61 33.11
N LEU A 109 50.75 15.45 32.53
CA LEU A 109 50.45 14.14 33.10
C LEU A 109 51.37 13.79 34.29
N LYS A 110 52.57 14.38 34.35
CA LYS A 110 53.54 14.16 35.43
C LYS A 110 53.52 15.30 36.43
N ARG A 111 53.78 14.99 37.69
CA ARG A 111 54.14 15.99 38.70
C ARG A 111 55.46 16.70 38.29
N PRO A 112 55.55 18.05 38.39
CA PRO A 112 56.81 18.76 38.19
C PRO A 112 57.93 18.23 39.11
N SER A 113 59.18 18.29 38.64
CA SER A 113 60.33 17.78 39.39
C SER A 113 60.46 18.41 40.78
N GLY A 114 60.83 17.60 41.77
CA GLY A 114 61.07 18.05 43.15
C GLY A 114 62.17 19.11 43.29
N TRP A 115 63.02 19.30 42.26
CA TRP A 115 63.92 20.44 42.13
C TRP A 115 63.36 21.44 41.11
N ASP A 116 63.23 22.70 41.52
CA ASP A 116 62.91 23.84 40.65
C ASP A 116 64.22 24.52 40.20
N PRO A 117 64.61 24.45 38.90
CA PRO A 117 65.87 25.01 38.43
C PRO A 117 65.87 26.55 38.34
N VAL A 118 64.70 27.20 38.38
CA VAL A 118 64.54 28.66 38.29
C VAL A 118 64.67 29.28 39.68
N THR A 119 63.95 28.75 40.67
CA THR A 119 64.03 29.24 42.06
C THR A 119 65.17 28.61 42.86
N ARG A 120 65.72 27.48 42.40
CA ARG A 120 66.77 26.67 43.06
C ARG A 120 66.35 26.16 44.44
N THR A 121 65.08 25.81 44.59
CA THR A 121 64.53 25.20 45.80
C THR A 121 64.12 23.75 45.55
N TRP A 122 64.14 22.97 46.64
CA TRP A 122 63.48 21.66 46.68
C TRP A 122 62.01 21.84 47.12
N ARG A 123 61.11 21.06 46.52
CA ARG A 123 59.70 20.95 46.88
C ARG A 123 59.48 19.62 47.59
N ASP A 124 59.89 19.57 48.85
CA ASP A 124 59.87 18.32 49.64
C ASP A 124 58.44 17.79 49.87
N ASP A 125 57.44 18.66 49.87
CA ASP A 125 55.98 18.36 49.92
C ASP A 125 55.49 17.36 48.85
N ALA A 126 56.31 17.07 47.83
CA ALA A 126 55.96 16.20 46.71
C ALA A 126 56.23 14.71 46.93
N TYR A 127 57.06 14.31 47.91
CA TYR A 127 57.62 12.96 47.99
C TYR A 127 56.60 11.84 48.30
N ASP A 128 55.58 12.12 49.11
CA ASP A 128 54.59 11.12 49.55
C ASP A 128 53.35 11.02 48.62
N MET A 129 53.40 11.60 47.41
CA MET A 129 52.26 11.69 46.50
C MET A 129 52.52 11.01 45.14
N PRO A 130 51.48 10.55 44.41
CA PRO A 130 51.66 9.91 43.11
C PRO A 130 52.40 10.78 42.07
N GLU A 131 53.27 10.12 41.30
CA GLU A 131 54.00 10.73 40.15
C GLU A 131 53.04 11.21 39.06
N LEU A 132 51.95 10.48 38.84
CA LEU A 132 50.84 10.82 37.95
C LEU A 132 49.66 11.35 38.80
N PRO A 133 49.52 12.68 38.99
CA PRO A 133 48.44 13.24 39.83
C PRO A 133 47.03 13.00 39.26
N HIS A 134 46.91 12.52 38.03
CA HIS A 134 45.65 12.21 37.35
C HIS A 134 45.46 10.71 37.08
N GLY A 135 46.30 9.85 37.68
CA GLY A 135 46.30 8.40 37.42
C GLY A 135 46.91 8.01 36.07
N GLU A 136 46.85 6.72 35.74
CA GLU A 136 47.40 6.21 34.47
C GLU A 136 46.62 6.75 33.26
N PRO A 137 47.30 7.24 32.20
CA PRO A 137 46.66 7.86 31.05
C PRO A 137 45.91 6.85 30.18
N VAL A 138 44.62 7.09 29.98
CA VAL A 138 43.78 6.27 29.10
C VAL A 138 43.85 6.83 27.68
N GLN A 139 44.30 6.01 26.74
CA GLN A 139 44.47 6.36 25.33
C GLN A 139 43.16 6.13 24.56
N TRP A 140 42.67 7.16 23.88
CA TRP A 140 41.43 7.14 23.11
C TRP A 140 41.65 7.49 21.64
N LEU A 141 40.93 6.82 20.74
CA LEU A 141 40.79 7.18 19.34
C LEU A 141 39.44 7.87 19.14
N TRP A 142 39.43 9.07 18.55
CA TRP A 142 38.21 9.78 18.16
C TRP A 142 38.06 9.74 16.65
N LEU A 143 37.14 8.92 16.16
CA LEU A 143 36.94 8.64 14.74
C LEU A 143 36.02 9.70 14.12
N LEU A 144 36.43 10.28 13.01
CA LEU A 144 35.67 11.29 12.27
C LEU A 144 35.62 10.95 10.78
N HIS A 145 34.48 11.27 10.17
CA HIS A 145 34.31 11.29 8.72
C HIS A 145 34.51 12.71 8.18
N ASP A 146 34.93 12.83 6.93
CA ASP A 146 34.91 14.12 6.20
C ASP A 146 33.51 14.72 5.99
N ASP A 147 32.44 13.94 6.24
CA ASP A 147 31.03 14.36 6.16
C ASP A 147 30.36 14.55 7.52
N CYS A 148 31.17 14.68 8.59
CA CYS A 148 30.72 14.98 9.96
C CYS A 148 31.41 16.21 10.56
N ALA A 149 30.64 17.09 11.21
CA ALA A 149 31.15 18.31 11.83
C ALA A 149 30.75 18.36 13.32
N PRO A 150 31.68 18.14 14.27
CA PRO A 150 31.39 18.24 15.69
C PRO A 150 31.18 19.71 16.11
N GLU A 151 30.28 19.94 17.05
CA GLU A 151 30.15 21.24 17.73
C GLU A 151 31.27 21.39 18.79
N PRO A 152 31.61 22.62 19.25
CA PRO A 152 32.87 22.89 19.98
C PRO A 152 33.07 22.13 21.30
N ASP A 153 32.00 21.79 22.02
CA ASP A 153 32.04 21.09 23.31
C ASP A 153 32.01 19.55 23.16
N ALA A 154 31.82 19.03 21.95
CA ALA A 154 31.47 17.62 21.72
C ALA A 154 32.49 16.63 22.33
N LEU A 155 33.79 16.89 22.22
CA LEU A 155 34.82 16.02 22.83
C LEU A 155 34.85 16.12 24.36
N ALA A 156 34.62 17.30 24.93
CA ALA A 156 34.51 17.46 26.38
C ALA A 156 33.30 16.68 26.91
N GLN A 157 32.15 16.76 26.23
CA GLN A 157 30.94 16.03 26.60
C GLN A 157 31.07 14.50 26.44
N LEU A 158 31.75 14.02 25.40
CA LEU A 158 32.05 12.58 25.24
C LEU A 158 32.88 12.05 26.42
N LEU A 159 33.88 12.82 26.88
CA LEU A 159 34.75 12.43 27.99
C LEU A 159 34.10 12.64 29.36
N ARG A 160 33.24 13.65 29.52
CA ARG A 160 32.44 13.85 30.75
C ARG A 160 31.57 12.63 31.06
N VAL A 161 31.01 11.97 30.04
CA VAL A 161 30.26 10.70 30.19
C VAL A 161 31.17 9.53 30.60
N VAL A 162 32.43 9.50 30.17
CA VAL A 162 33.42 8.51 30.63
C VAL A 162 33.76 8.73 32.10
N GLU A 163 34.15 9.95 32.47
CA GLU A 163 34.58 10.28 33.84
C GLU A 163 33.43 10.07 34.84
N ASN A 164 32.20 10.48 34.51
CA ASN A 164 31.02 10.24 35.36
C ASN A 164 30.76 8.75 35.64
N GLU A 165 30.96 7.87 34.65
CA GLU A 165 30.80 6.42 34.84
C GLU A 165 31.99 5.80 35.60
N LEU A 166 33.20 6.35 35.43
CA LEU A 166 34.38 6.00 36.21
C LEU A 166 34.25 6.41 37.69
N GLU A 167 33.73 7.60 37.99
CA GLU A 167 33.38 8.04 39.35
C GLU A 167 32.33 7.13 40.01
N LEU A 168 31.38 6.61 39.22
CA LEU A 168 30.42 5.57 39.64
C LEU A 168 31.05 4.16 39.75
N GLY A 169 32.38 4.04 39.59
CA GLY A 169 33.15 2.80 39.79
C GLY A 169 33.17 1.85 38.59
N ARG A 170 32.93 2.34 37.36
CA ARG A 170 32.70 1.50 36.16
C ARG A 170 33.69 1.79 35.02
N ASP A 171 34.86 1.15 35.05
CA ASP A 171 35.90 1.23 34.00
C ASP A 171 35.64 0.29 32.78
N ASP A 172 34.40 -0.18 32.60
CA ASP A 172 34.01 -1.08 31.50
C ASP A 172 33.51 -0.33 30.24
N VAL A 173 33.43 1.01 30.28
CA VAL A 173 33.07 1.85 29.14
C VAL A 173 34.20 1.85 28.11
N ALA A 174 33.99 1.21 26.96
CA ALA A 174 34.99 1.19 25.88
C ALA A 174 34.66 2.10 24.70
N VAL A 175 33.38 2.40 24.48
CA VAL A 175 32.93 3.24 23.35
C VAL A 175 31.89 4.23 23.84
N VAL A 176 32.05 5.50 23.46
CA VAL A 176 31.03 6.53 23.62
C VAL A 176 30.82 7.21 22.27
N GLY A 177 29.56 7.53 21.93
CA GLY A 177 29.24 8.25 20.69
C GLY A 177 28.25 9.39 20.89
N PRO A 178 28.30 10.39 20.00
CA PRO A 178 27.49 11.60 20.09
C PRO A 178 26.05 11.41 19.62
N LYS A 179 25.21 12.40 19.89
CA LYS A 179 23.95 12.66 19.19
C LYS A 179 24.25 13.19 17.78
N LEU A 180 23.76 12.49 16.74
CA LEU A 180 23.88 12.92 15.35
C LEU A 180 22.67 13.74 14.92
N ARG A 181 22.90 14.95 14.39
CA ARG A 181 21.87 15.83 13.82
C ARG A 181 22.07 16.10 12.32
N GLY A 182 21.01 16.54 11.66
CA GLY A 182 21.01 16.88 10.24
C GLY A 182 22.02 17.96 9.87
N TRP A 183 22.65 17.82 8.69
CA TRP A 183 23.61 18.81 8.18
C TRP A 183 22.97 20.17 7.87
N TYR A 184 21.77 20.15 7.27
CA TYR A 184 21.02 21.36 6.89
C TYR A 184 20.02 21.76 7.98
N ASP A 185 19.10 20.85 8.34
CA ASP A 185 18.26 21.03 9.52
C ASP A 185 19.03 20.63 10.79
N LYS A 186 19.58 21.64 11.47
CA LYS A 186 20.31 21.48 12.74
C LYS A 186 19.45 20.97 13.92
N ARG A 187 18.14 20.78 13.76
CA ARG A 187 17.25 20.18 14.78
C ARG A 187 16.76 18.78 14.42
N GLN A 188 16.84 18.37 13.15
CA GLN A 188 16.55 17.00 12.74
C GLN A 188 17.50 16.03 13.46
N LEU A 189 16.96 15.06 14.21
CA LEU A 189 17.73 13.94 14.74
C LEU A 189 17.98 12.92 13.61
N LEU A 190 19.22 12.44 13.50
CA LEU A 190 19.59 11.35 12.62
C LEU A 190 19.79 10.05 13.43
N GLU A 191 20.63 10.09 14.47
CA GLU A 191 20.95 8.94 15.32
C GLU A 191 21.18 9.38 16.78
N VAL A 192 20.69 8.61 17.75
CA VAL A 192 20.99 8.79 19.18
C VAL A 192 21.36 7.42 19.77
N GLY A 193 22.44 6.87 19.23
CA GLY A 193 22.74 5.44 19.28
C GLY A 193 21.96 4.62 18.24
N VAL A 194 22.43 3.40 18.00
CA VAL A 194 22.02 2.54 16.89
C VAL A 194 21.94 1.08 17.35
N SER A 195 20.98 0.35 16.78
CA SER A 195 20.87 -1.10 16.86
C SER A 195 20.61 -1.72 15.48
N ILE A 196 20.58 -3.05 15.41
CA ILE A 196 20.24 -3.80 14.19
C ILE A 196 18.97 -4.62 14.42
N ALA A 197 17.98 -4.40 13.55
CA ALA A 197 16.73 -5.14 13.63
C ALA A 197 16.92 -6.61 13.22
N HIS A 198 15.98 -7.46 13.65
CA HIS A 198 15.89 -8.88 13.27
C HIS A 198 15.87 -9.13 11.74
N SER A 199 15.53 -8.13 10.93
CA SER A 199 15.55 -8.15 9.45
C SER A 199 16.85 -7.63 8.81
N GLY A 200 17.81 -7.14 9.60
CA GLY A 200 19.05 -6.50 9.14
C GLY A 200 18.97 -4.97 8.98
N ARG A 201 17.77 -4.37 9.01
CA ARG A 201 17.65 -2.90 8.94
C ARG A 201 18.40 -2.23 10.11
N ARG A 202 19.09 -1.12 9.84
CA ARG A 202 19.59 -0.18 10.85
C ARG A 202 18.38 0.34 11.64
N TRP A 203 18.52 0.46 12.95
CA TRP A 203 17.45 0.86 13.86
C TRP A 203 17.98 1.92 14.83
N THR A 204 17.62 3.18 14.59
CA THR A 204 17.97 4.33 15.44
C THR A 204 16.98 4.52 16.59
N GLY A 205 15.78 3.94 16.48
CA GLY A 205 14.68 4.16 17.43
C GLY A 205 13.95 5.49 17.26
N LEU A 206 14.27 6.26 16.21
CA LEU A 206 13.71 7.58 15.93
C LEU A 206 12.59 7.52 14.88
N ASP A 207 11.67 8.49 14.94
CA ASP A 207 10.65 8.73 13.92
C ASP A 207 11.21 9.45 12.66
N ARG A 208 10.48 9.37 11.54
CA ARG A 208 10.90 10.01 10.27
C ARG A 208 10.92 11.54 10.43
N ARG A 209 12.12 12.14 10.36
CA ARG A 209 12.39 13.56 10.65
C ARG A 209 11.98 13.99 12.06
N GLU A 210 12.22 13.11 13.04
CA GLU A 210 12.08 13.50 14.44
C GLU A 210 12.94 14.73 14.76
N GLN A 211 12.34 15.71 15.45
CA GLN A 211 12.94 16.99 15.78
C GLN A 211 13.45 16.95 17.23
N ASP A 212 14.67 17.40 17.46
CA ASP A 212 15.28 17.47 18.78
C ASP A 212 14.61 18.54 19.65
N GLN A 213 13.98 18.07 20.71
CA GLN A 213 13.27 18.82 21.74
C GLN A 213 13.76 18.37 23.14
N GLY A 214 14.93 17.72 23.23
CA GLY A 214 15.48 17.17 24.46
C GLY A 214 15.00 15.77 24.83
N GLN A 215 14.20 15.11 23.97
CA GLN A 215 13.51 13.86 24.30
C GLN A 215 14.39 12.58 24.26
N HIS A 216 15.68 12.70 23.94
CA HIS A 216 16.66 11.60 24.03
C HIS A 216 17.91 12.02 24.84
N ASP A 217 17.77 12.98 25.76
CA ASP A 217 18.90 13.64 26.44
C ASP A 217 19.34 12.85 27.69
N HIS A 218 19.35 11.53 27.59
CA HIS A 218 19.74 10.61 28.65
C HIS A 218 20.90 9.73 28.19
N VAL A 219 21.98 9.71 28.97
CA VAL A 219 23.08 8.76 28.81
C VAL A 219 22.52 7.34 28.96
N ARG A 220 22.74 6.50 27.94
CA ARG A 220 22.22 5.12 27.90
C ARG A 220 23.18 4.17 27.21
N SER A 221 23.15 2.90 27.63
CA SER A 221 23.81 1.80 26.91
C SER A 221 23.05 1.47 25.63
N VAL A 222 23.77 1.23 24.54
CA VAL A 222 23.24 0.91 23.21
C VAL A 222 24.04 -0.23 22.57
N LEU A 223 23.51 -0.84 21.50
CA LEU A 223 24.26 -1.87 20.77
C LEU A 223 25.46 -1.26 20.02
N SER A 224 25.29 -0.06 19.46
CA SER A 224 26.28 0.65 18.65
C SER A 224 26.08 2.15 18.70
N VAL A 225 27.15 2.87 18.41
CA VAL A 225 27.10 4.26 17.94
C VAL A 225 27.66 4.31 16.51
N SER A 226 27.44 5.42 15.79
CA SER A 226 28.04 5.64 14.46
C SER A 226 29.54 5.82 14.58
N THR A 227 30.31 5.44 13.54
CA THR A 227 31.73 5.78 13.40
C THR A 227 31.99 7.27 13.24
N ALA A 228 30.99 8.05 12.84
CA ALA A 228 31.10 9.50 12.77
C ALA A 228 31.02 10.12 14.17
N GLY A 229 32.17 10.49 14.73
CA GLY A 229 32.31 11.03 16.08
C GLY A 229 32.52 9.97 17.17
N MET A 230 32.75 8.70 16.81
CA MET A 230 32.96 7.61 17.77
C MET A 230 34.23 7.84 18.60
N LEU A 231 34.10 7.88 19.92
CA LEU A 231 35.23 7.84 20.84
C LEU A 231 35.39 6.40 21.36
N ILE A 232 36.54 5.76 21.11
CA ILE A 232 36.81 4.37 21.50
C ILE A 232 38.18 4.24 22.18
N ARG A 233 38.27 3.44 23.27
CA ARG A 233 39.56 3.18 23.92
C ARG A 233 40.50 2.45 22.97
N ARG A 234 41.75 2.91 22.89
CA ARG A 234 42.75 2.36 21.97
C ARG A 234 43.12 0.91 22.30
N ASP A 235 43.23 0.59 23.60
CA ASP A 235 43.48 -0.78 24.09
C ASP A 235 42.39 -1.76 23.65
N VAL A 236 41.11 -1.39 23.80
CA VAL A 236 39.97 -2.23 23.38
C VAL A 236 39.86 -2.31 21.85
N PHE A 237 40.13 -1.24 21.10
CA PHE A 237 40.16 -1.28 19.64
C PHE A 237 41.22 -2.26 19.11
N GLU A 238 42.42 -2.22 19.69
CA GLU A 238 43.53 -3.12 19.35
C GLU A 238 43.24 -4.57 19.80
N GLN A 239 42.71 -4.77 21.02
CA GLN A 239 42.27 -6.08 21.55
C GLN A 239 41.20 -6.76 20.69
N LEU A 240 40.23 -5.99 20.18
CA LEU A 240 39.16 -6.50 19.32
C LEU A 240 39.61 -6.76 17.87
N GLY A 241 40.83 -6.36 17.50
CA GLY A 241 41.38 -6.48 16.15
C GLY A 241 40.81 -5.48 15.15
N GLY A 242 40.43 -4.28 15.60
CA GLY A 242 39.94 -3.18 14.76
C GLY A 242 38.61 -3.50 14.03
N PHE A 243 38.44 -2.97 12.82
CA PHE A 243 37.25 -3.24 12.00
C PHE A 243 37.38 -4.55 11.19
N ASP A 244 36.27 -5.30 11.03
CA ASP A 244 36.29 -6.49 10.18
C ASP A 244 36.41 -6.08 8.71
N ARG A 245 37.58 -6.31 8.12
CA ARG A 245 37.92 -5.95 6.72
C ARG A 245 37.01 -6.58 5.63
N ARG A 246 35.99 -7.35 6.01
CA ARG A 246 34.90 -7.83 5.12
C ARG A 246 33.72 -6.85 5.04
N LEU A 247 33.67 -5.85 5.91
CA LEU A 247 32.74 -4.72 5.96
C LEU A 247 33.50 -3.45 5.54
N PRO A 248 33.35 -2.96 4.29
CA PRO A 248 34.24 -1.92 3.76
C PRO A 248 33.80 -0.46 4.03
N LEU A 249 32.57 -0.24 4.52
CA LEU A 249 31.99 1.11 4.73
C LEU A 249 30.70 1.14 5.58
N MET A 250 30.02 0.00 5.76
CA MET A 250 28.69 -0.03 6.39
C MET A 250 28.53 -1.25 7.29
N ARG A 251 27.97 -1.03 8.50
CA ARG A 251 27.73 -2.03 9.56
C ARG A 251 28.99 -2.59 10.21
N ASP A 252 30.14 -2.04 9.85
CA ASP A 252 31.42 -2.08 10.55
C ASP A 252 31.32 -1.43 11.94
N ASP A 253 30.56 -0.34 12.05
CA ASP A 253 30.17 0.29 13.33
C ASP A 253 29.45 -0.70 14.27
N VAL A 254 28.35 -1.30 13.80
CA VAL A 254 27.54 -2.26 14.56
C VAL A 254 28.30 -3.56 14.86
N ASP A 255 29.19 -4.02 13.97
CA ASP A 255 30.00 -5.20 14.24
C ASP A 255 31.08 -4.96 15.29
N LEU A 256 31.75 -3.79 15.27
CA LEU A 256 32.75 -3.42 16.28
C LEU A 256 32.11 -3.24 17.66
N CYS A 257 30.99 -2.51 17.73
CA CYS A 257 30.31 -2.25 19.01
C CYS A 257 29.67 -3.52 19.59
N TRP A 258 29.09 -4.39 18.75
CA TRP A 258 28.60 -5.71 19.19
C TRP A 258 29.75 -6.61 19.64
N ARG A 259 30.95 -6.52 19.03
CA ARG A 259 32.16 -7.19 19.55
C ARG A 259 32.59 -6.67 20.92
N ALA A 260 32.56 -5.35 21.15
CA ALA A 260 32.88 -4.75 22.46
C ALA A 260 31.89 -5.25 23.54
N GLN A 261 30.59 -5.16 23.28
CA GLN A 261 29.52 -5.68 24.15
C GLN A 261 29.68 -7.20 24.39
N ALA A 262 30.05 -7.99 23.38
CA ALA A 262 30.29 -9.44 23.52
C ALA A 262 31.57 -9.79 24.32
N ALA A 263 32.52 -8.86 24.41
CA ALA A 263 33.76 -9.01 25.18
C ALA A 263 33.62 -8.56 26.65
N GLY A 264 32.53 -7.88 27.02
CA GLY A 264 32.28 -7.38 28.37
C GLY A 264 32.39 -5.86 28.54
N HIS A 265 32.48 -5.09 27.45
CA HIS A 265 32.57 -3.64 27.50
C HIS A 265 31.27 -2.94 27.11
N ARG A 266 30.91 -1.86 27.80
CA ARG A 266 29.72 -1.06 27.48
C ARG A 266 30.00 -0.04 26.37
N VAL A 267 28.95 0.20 25.59
CA VAL A 267 28.87 1.18 24.51
C VAL A 267 27.77 2.19 24.87
N LEU A 268 28.13 3.46 25.08
CA LEU A 268 27.25 4.51 25.59
C LEU A 268 26.97 5.60 24.54
N VAL A 269 25.85 6.30 24.71
CA VAL A 269 25.59 7.58 24.02
C VAL A 269 25.83 8.73 24.98
N ALA A 270 26.59 9.74 24.55
CA ALA A 270 26.65 11.06 25.17
C ALA A 270 25.72 12.01 24.39
N PRO A 271 24.50 12.31 24.88
CA PRO A 271 23.51 13.03 24.09
C PRO A 271 23.74 14.55 24.05
N GLU A 272 24.52 15.10 24.99
CA GLU A 272 24.99 16.49 24.96
C GLU A 272 26.11 16.70 23.93
N ALA A 273 26.91 15.67 23.63
CA ALA A 273 27.88 15.73 22.54
C ALA A 273 27.14 15.73 21.20
N VAL A 274 27.18 16.85 20.47
CA VAL A 274 26.48 17.01 19.18
C VAL A 274 27.46 16.98 18.00
N VAL A 275 27.12 16.19 16.99
CA VAL A 275 27.81 16.19 15.68
C VAL A 275 26.77 16.30 14.56
N ARG A 276 27.00 17.22 13.61
CA ARG A 276 26.21 17.32 12.37
C ARG A 276 26.71 16.30 11.36
N HIS A 277 25.82 15.58 10.69
CA HIS A 277 26.17 14.54 9.71
C HIS A 277 25.47 14.72 8.36
N ALA A 278 26.21 14.57 7.26
CA ALA A 278 25.67 14.73 5.90
C ALA A 278 25.24 13.42 5.23
N GLU A 279 25.59 12.27 5.80
CA GLU A 279 25.18 10.93 5.32
C GLU A 279 25.51 10.69 3.84
N ALA A 280 26.67 11.17 3.39
CA ALA A 280 26.97 11.33 1.97
C ALA A 280 26.88 10.01 1.19
N ALA A 281 27.41 8.92 1.75
CA ALA A 281 27.36 7.59 1.12
C ALA A 281 25.98 6.90 1.25
N SER A 282 25.26 7.06 2.37
CA SER A 282 23.96 6.41 2.59
C SER A 282 22.80 7.11 1.87
N ARG A 283 22.88 8.43 1.67
CA ARG A 283 21.92 9.23 0.88
C ARG A 283 22.19 9.25 -0.64
N GLU A 284 23.09 8.39 -1.13
CA GLU A 284 23.48 8.33 -2.56
C GLU A 284 24.09 9.66 -3.10
N ARG A 285 24.54 10.57 -2.21
CA ARG A 285 25.21 11.85 -2.53
C ARG A 285 26.69 11.66 -2.89
N ARG A 286 27.30 10.52 -2.52
CA ARG A 286 28.68 10.10 -2.83
C ARG A 286 28.68 8.64 -3.29
N ALA A 287 29.51 8.30 -4.28
CA ALA A 287 29.64 6.94 -4.79
C ALA A 287 30.43 6.02 -3.84
N VAL A 288 30.15 4.71 -3.86
CA VAL A 288 30.86 3.73 -3.02
C VAL A 288 31.84 2.91 -3.87
N ASP A 289 33.12 3.29 -3.85
CA ASP A 289 34.19 2.68 -4.65
C ASP A 289 34.93 1.52 -3.95
N CYS A 290 34.94 1.47 -2.62
CA CYS A 290 35.60 0.41 -1.83
C CYS A 290 34.88 -0.96 -1.89
N ALA A 291 33.63 -1.01 -2.38
CA ALA A 291 32.76 -2.19 -2.30
C ALA A 291 32.66 -3.02 -3.60
N GLY A 292 33.76 -3.12 -4.38
CA GLY A 292 33.82 -4.02 -5.54
C GLY A 292 34.91 -3.72 -6.56
N ARG A 293 34.69 -4.17 -7.80
CA ARG A 293 35.48 -3.75 -8.98
C ARG A 293 34.88 -2.52 -9.66
N THR A 294 33.58 -2.30 -9.49
CA THR A 294 32.81 -1.14 -9.97
C THR A 294 32.20 -0.41 -8.78
N THR A 295 31.74 0.82 -8.99
CA THR A 295 30.86 1.54 -8.07
C THR A 295 29.71 0.65 -7.57
N ALA A 296 29.38 0.79 -6.29
CA ALA A 296 28.34 0.02 -5.62
C ALA A 296 27.15 0.90 -5.24
N SER A 297 25.94 0.38 -5.48
CA SER A 297 24.70 0.88 -4.88
C SER A 297 24.79 0.78 -3.35
N PRO A 298 24.62 1.87 -2.58
CA PRO A 298 24.68 1.85 -1.11
C PRO A 298 23.68 0.86 -0.51
N HIS A 299 22.48 0.77 -1.06
CA HIS A 299 21.45 -0.23 -0.73
C HIS A 299 21.96 -1.68 -0.73
N LYS A 300 22.77 -2.06 -1.73
CA LYS A 300 23.38 -3.40 -1.84
C LYS A 300 24.47 -3.61 -0.78
N VAL A 301 25.24 -2.56 -0.47
CA VAL A 301 26.34 -2.60 0.51
C VAL A 301 25.80 -2.71 1.94
N ASP A 302 24.81 -1.88 2.30
CA ASP A 302 24.10 -1.97 3.58
C ASP A 302 23.49 -3.36 3.78
N LYS A 303 22.80 -3.88 2.75
CA LYS A 303 22.19 -5.21 2.80
C LYS A 303 23.23 -6.32 2.99
N ALA A 304 24.35 -6.28 2.26
CA ALA A 304 25.43 -7.25 2.42
C ALA A 304 26.06 -7.17 3.82
N GLY A 305 26.35 -5.96 4.31
CA GLY A 305 26.88 -5.75 5.66
C GLY A 305 25.93 -6.27 6.73
N ALA A 306 24.66 -5.89 6.68
CA ALA A 306 23.63 -6.34 7.61
C ALA A 306 23.45 -7.88 7.65
N VAL A 307 23.48 -8.55 6.49
CA VAL A 307 23.41 -10.01 6.40
C VAL A 307 24.67 -10.65 6.99
N TYR A 308 25.86 -10.12 6.70
CA TYR A 308 27.12 -10.62 7.25
C TYR A 308 27.18 -10.45 8.77
N THR A 309 26.96 -9.24 9.30
CA THR A 309 27.03 -8.92 10.74
C THR A 309 26.03 -9.76 11.54
N LEU A 310 24.82 -10.00 11.04
CA LEU A 310 23.86 -10.93 11.68
C LEU A 310 24.34 -12.39 11.64
N LEU A 311 24.76 -12.90 10.48
CA LEU A 311 25.14 -14.32 10.34
C LEU A 311 26.47 -14.66 11.03
N VAL A 312 27.33 -13.67 11.29
CA VAL A 312 28.56 -13.85 12.06
C VAL A 312 28.31 -13.79 13.57
N ASN A 313 27.58 -12.79 14.07
CA ASN A 313 27.42 -12.59 15.52
C ASN A 313 26.25 -13.40 16.16
N THR A 314 25.39 -14.05 15.36
CA THR A 314 24.31 -14.94 15.85
C THR A 314 24.84 -16.24 16.50
N ARG A 315 24.18 -16.77 17.55
CA ARG A 315 24.51 -18.11 18.14
C ARG A 315 24.27 -19.25 17.14
N SER A 316 25.17 -20.24 17.08
CA SER A 316 25.14 -21.32 16.08
C SER A 316 23.82 -22.11 16.07
N ALA A 317 23.24 -22.38 17.24
CA ALA A 317 21.95 -23.07 17.38
C ALA A 317 20.76 -22.33 16.71
N THR A 318 20.85 -21.01 16.56
CA THR A 318 19.81 -20.18 15.90
C THR A 318 20.19 -19.75 14.48
N LEU A 319 21.33 -20.19 13.96
CA LEU A 319 21.87 -19.71 12.68
C LEU A 319 20.97 -20.09 11.49
N LEU A 320 20.45 -21.32 11.45
CA LEU A 320 19.55 -21.78 10.39
C LEU A 320 18.23 -20.98 10.36
N TRP A 321 17.69 -20.66 11.54
CA TRP A 321 16.48 -19.83 11.66
C TRP A 321 16.71 -18.38 11.21
N VAL A 322 17.85 -17.78 11.58
CA VAL A 322 18.20 -16.41 11.14
C VAL A 322 18.48 -16.39 9.64
N LEU A 323 19.11 -17.42 9.08
CA LEU A 323 19.31 -17.58 7.63
C LEU A 323 17.96 -17.66 6.89
N LEU A 324 17.07 -18.56 7.30
CA LEU A 324 15.73 -18.71 6.71
C LEU A 324 14.94 -17.39 6.78
N ARG A 325 14.96 -16.71 7.93
CA ARG A 325 14.31 -15.40 8.12
C ARG A 325 14.89 -14.31 7.22
N LEU A 326 16.21 -14.29 7.00
CA LEU A 326 16.86 -13.33 6.11
C LEU A 326 16.56 -13.60 4.63
N VAL A 327 16.46 -14.87 4.21
CA VAL A 327 16.02 -15.24 2.86
C VAL A 327 14.57 -14.85 2.63
N LEU A 328 13.64 -15.32 3.47
CA LEU A 328 12.21 -15.01 3.34
C LEU A 328 11.92 -13.51 3.46
N GLY A 329 12.53 -12.83 4.42
CA GLY A 329 12.41 -11.39 4.59
C GLY A 329 12.99 -10.58 3.42
N THR A 330 14.00 -11.10 2.72
CA THR A 330 14.49 -10.51 1.46
C THR A 330 13.48 -10.70 0.34
N LEU A 331 12.97 -11.91 0.13
CA LEU A 331 11.99 -12.21 -0.93
C LEU A 331 10.74 -11.32 -0.79
N LEU A 332 10.17 -11.25 0.41
CA LEU A 332 9.02 -10.39 0.71
C LEU A 332 9.32 -8.90 0.42
N ARG A 333 10.54 -8.43 0.72
CA ARG A 333 10.94 -7.04 0.49
C ARG A 333 11.25 -6.75 -0.99
N THR A 334 11.80 -7.71 -1.74
CA THR A 334 11.92 -7.63 -3.21
C THR A 334 10.54 -7.50 -3.84
N VAL A 335 9.57 -8.32 -3.45
CA VAL A 335 8.17 -8.20 -3.91
C VAL A 335 7.62 -6.82 -3.55
N ALA A 336 7.79 -6.35 -2.31
CA ALA A 336 7.35 -5.00 -1.90
C ALA A 336 8.04 -3.86 -2.70
N TYR A 337 9.31 -4.01 -3.10
CA TYR A 337 10.00 -3.05 -3.96
C TYR A 337 9.52 -3.10 -5.43
N LEU A 338 9.18 -4.27 -5.96
CA LEU A 338 8.58 -4.41 -7.30
C LEU A 338 7.17 -3.80 -7.34
N VAL A 339 6.32 -4.14 -6.37
CA VAL A 339 4.97 -3.55 -6.18
C VAL A 339 5.08 -2.03 -5.96
N GLY A 340 6.06 -1.58 -5.19
CA GLY A 340 6.39 -0.17 -4.99
C GLY A 340 7.01 0.54 -6.19
N LYS A 341 7.23 -0.14 -7.33
CA LYS A 341 7.80 0.41 -8.58
C LYS A 341 9.27 0.87 -8.47
N VAL A 342 10.06 0.24 -7.59
CA VAL A 342 11.50 0.51 -7.40
C VAL A 342 12.36 -0.74 -7.71
N PRO A 343 12.38 -1.22 -8.98
CA PRO A 343 13.04 -2.48 -9.34
C PRO A 343 14.55 -2.49 -9.08
N GLY A 344 15.23 -1.34 -9.10
CA GLY A 344 16.65 -1.23 -8.73
C GLY A 344 16.91 -1.70 -7.30
N GLN A 345 16.13 -1.22 -6.33
CA GLN A 345 16.24 -1.64 -4.93
C GLN A 345 15.85 -3.11 -4.73
N ALA A 346 14.88 -3.61 -5.50
CA ALA A 346 14.52 -5.03 -5.50
C ALA A 346 15.69 -5.94 -5.92
N VAL A 347 16.44 -5.53 -6.94
CA VAL A 347 17.65 -6.21 -7.45
C VAL A 347 18.83 -6.06 -6.49
N ASP A 348 19.02 -4.89 -5.88
CA ASP A 348 20.08 -4.64 -4.91
C ASP A 348 19.90 -5.43 -3.60
N GLU A 349 18.66 -5.59 -3.12
CA GLU A 349 18.36 -6.41 -1.94
C GLU A 349 18.72 -7.90 -2.18
N ILE A 350 18.43 -8.42 -3.38
CA ILE A 350 18.83 -9.78 -3.81
C ILE A 350 20.36 -9.88 -3.92
N ARG A 351 21.00 -8.93 -4.62
CA ARG A 351 22.45 -8.93 -4.85
C ARG A 351 23.23 -8.81 -3.54
N GLY A 352 22.74 -8.03 -2.58
CA GLY A 352 23.31 -7.91 -1.24
C GLY A 352 23.22 -9.22 -0.44
N LEU A 353 22.07 -9.91 -0.48
CA LEU A 353 21.89 -11.23 0.14
C LEU A 353 22.80 -12.28 -0.50
N LEU A 354 22.71 -12.46 -1.83
CA LEU A 354 23.47 -13.48 -2.56
C LEU A 354 24.98 -13.25 -2.50
N GLY A 355 25.43 -11.99 -2.48
CA GLY A 355 26.86 -11.64 -2.35
C GLY A 355 27.51 -12.13 -1.04
N VAL A 356 26.70 -12.41 -0.01
CA VAL A 356 27.14 -13.03 1.26
C VAL A 356 26.86 -14.53 1.28
N LEU A 357 25.66 -14.97 0.88
CA LEU A 357 25.27 -16.38 0.97
C LEU A 357 26.03 -17.30 0.00
N LEU A 358 26.42 -16.80 -1.17
CA LEU A 358 27.27 -17.53 -2.13
C LEU A 358 28.76 -17.56 -1.71
N ARG A 359 29.08 -17.08 -0.50
CA ARG A 359 30.44 -17.05 0.08
C ARG A 359 30.45 -17.54 1.54
N PRO A 360 29.98 -18.77 1.81
CA PRO A 360 29.86 -19.31 3.16
C PRO A 360 31.22 -19.39 3.90
N GLU A 361 32.33 -19.51 3.17
CA GLU A 361 33.69 -19.48 3.73
C GLU A 361 33.99 -18.17 4.47
N ARG A 362 33.44 -17.04 4.01
CA ARG A 362 33.57 -15.74 4.69
C ARG A 362 32.80 -15.72 6.01
N ILE A 363 31.59 -16.27 6.02
CA ILE A 363 30.76 -16.38 7.23
C ILE A 363 31.45 -17.30 8.23
N ILE A 364 31.92 -18.47 7.81
CA ILE A 364 32.63 -19.44 8.66
C ILE A 364 33.92 -18.84 9.23
N ALA A 365 34.71 -18.13 8.40
CA ALA A 365 35.92 -17.45 8.87
C ALA A 365 35.60 -16.34 9.89
N GLY A 366 34.61 -15.48 9.61
CA GLY A 366 34.14 -14.45 10.55
C GLY A 366 33.72 -15.04 11.89
N ARG A 367 32.86 -16.07 11.87
CA ARG A 367 32.42 -16.81 13.07
C ARG A 367 33.57 -17.40 13.87
N ARG A 368 34.57 -17.99 13.21
CA ARG A 368 35.77 -18.51 13.90
C ARG A 368 36.56 -17.40 14.59
N SER A 369 36.66 -16.22 13.99
CA SER A 369 37.35 -15.05 14.58
C SER A 369 36.58 -14.32 15.70
N ARG A 370 35.30 -14.65 15.97
CA ARG A 370 34.53 -14.03 17.07
C ARG A 370 34.65 -14.75 18.42
N GLY A 371 35.29 -15.93 18.46
CA GLY A 371 35.50 -16.69 19.70
C GLY A 371 34.21 -17.12 20.41
N ARG A 372 34.24 -17.18 21.74
CA ARG A 372 33.08 -17.37 22.62
C ARG A 372 32.82 -16.04 23.35
N PRO A 373 31.58 -15.51 23.36
CA PRO A 373 31.28 -14.28 24.08
C PRO A 373 31.44 -14.46 25.60
N VAL A 374 31.84 -13.39 26.26
CA VAL A 374 31.94 -13.28 27.72
C VAL A 374 30.55 -13.06 28.32
N VAL A 375 29.79 -12.13 27.74
CA VAL A 375 28.43 -11.72 28.16
C VAL A 375 27.36 -12.70 27.65
N ASP A 376 26.33 -12.98 28.45
CA ASP A 376 25.21 -13.82 27.98
C ASP A 376 24.21 -13.04 27.11
N LYS A 377 23.46 -13.78 26.27
CA LYS A 377 22.40 -13.25 25.43
C LYS A 377 21.28 -12.56 26.25
N GLY A 378 21.07 -12.94 27.52
CA GLY A 378 20.12 -12.25 28.40
C GLY A 378 20.43 -10.75 28.52
N GLU A 379 21.66 -10.42 28.87
CA GLU A 379 22.13 -9.04 29.08
C GLU A 379 22.17 -8.22 27.78
N LEU A 380 22.49 -8.85 26.65
CA LEU A 380 22.47 -8.17 25.35
C LEU A 380 21.05 -7.95 24.80
N ARG A 381 20.02 -8.65 25.30
CA ARG A 381 18.64 -8.61 24.75
C ARG A 381 18.01 -7.21 24.71
N PRO A 382 18.12 -6.35 25.73
CA PRO A 382 17.55 -4.99 25.72
C PRO A 382 18.15 -4.08 24.64
N LEU A 383 19.37 -4.37 24.16
CA LEU A 383 20.05 -3.59 23.14
C LEU A 383 19.49 -3.81 21.71
N PHE A 384 18.56 -4.77 21.53
CA PHE A 384 17.90 -5.08 20.25
C PHE A 384 16.42 -4.66 20.24
N PRO A 385 15.88 -4.16 19.11
CA PRO A 385 14.48 -3.79 19.03
C PRO A 385 13.56 -5.02 19.20
N PRO A 386 12.42 -4.87 19.91
CA PRO A 386 11.55 -5.98 20.25
C PRO A 386 10.98 -6.70 19.00
N PRO A 387 10.66 -7.99 19.10
CA PRO A 387 10.11 -8.76 17.99
C PRO A 387 8.84 -8.09 17.44
N GLY A 388 8.76 -7.96 16.12
CA GLY A 388 7.65 -7.28 15.44
C GLY A 388 7.79 -5.76 15.28
N ALA A 389 8.71 -5.08 15.96
CA ALA A 389 8.84 -3.60 15.88
C ALA A 389 9.03 -3.09 14.44
N THR A 390 9.87 -3.74 13.64
CA THR A 390 10.05 -3.40 12.22
C THR A 390 8.86 -3.77 11.33
N VAL A 391 8.06 -4.76 11.72
CA VAL A 391 6.82 -5.09 11.00
C VAL A 391 5.80 -3.98 11.27
N ARG A 392 5.61 -3.60 12.54
CA ARG A 392 4.74 -2.49 12.94
C ARG A 392 5.10 -1.20 12.22
N ALA A 393 6.36 -0.77 12.29
CA ALA A 393 6.83 0.44 11.61
C ALA A 393 6.68 0.39 10.08
N THR A 394 6.78 -0.80 9.45
CA THR A 394 6.56 -0.96 8.00
C THR A 394 5.07 -0.93 7.65
N VAL A 395 4.19 -1.49 8.49
CA VAL A 395 2.73 -1.39 8.35
C VAL A 395 2.24 0.03 8.62
N GLU A 396 2.82 0.73 9.59
CA GLU A 396 2.54 2.14 9.91
C GLU A 396 2.99 3.06 8.76
N GLN A 397 4.18 2.84 8.18
CA GLN A 397 4.64 3.52 6.97
C GLN A 397 3.69 3.25 5.78
N ALA A 398 3.36 1.99 5.50
CA ALA A 398 2.43 1.65 4.42
C ALA A 398 1.04 2.27 4.65
N ALA A 399 0.50 2.22 5.86
CA ALA A 399 -0.77 2.87 6.19
C ALA A 399 -0.71 4.40 5.98
N GLY A 400 0.43 5.04 6.27
CA GLY A 400 0.68 6.44 5.91
C GLY A 400 0.65 6.67 4.40
N GLU A 401 1.37 5.86 3.61
CA GLU A 401 1.45 5.98 2.16
C GLU A 401 0.11 5.66 1.45
N PHE A 402 -0.72 4.75 1.99
CA PHE A 402 -2.02 4.36 1.43
C PHE A 402 -3.20 5.23 1.90
N PHE A 403 -3.25 5.66 3.18
CA PHE A 403 -4.38 6.40 3.75
C PHE A 403 -4.10 7.89 4.06
N GLY A 404 -2.84 8.32 3.98
CA GLY A 404 -2.34 9.56 4.61
C GLY A 404 -1.85 10.68 3.68
N SER A 405 -2.22 10.70 2.39
CA SER A 405 -1.69 11.70 1.43
C SER A 405 -2.37 13.08 1.46
N SER A 406 -2.66 13.67 2.65
CA SER A 406 -3.02 15.10 2.84
C SER A 406 -3.37 15.47 4.31
N ASP A 407 -2.50 15.21 5.30
CA ASP A 407 -2.87 15.44 6.71
C ASP A 407 -1.69 15.89 7.60
N PRO A 408 -1.54 17.19 7.89
CA PRO A 408 -0.58 17.70 8.88
C PRO A 408 -0.90 17.24 10.31
N GLU A 409 -2.15 16.84 10.59
CA GLU A 409 -2.56 16.27 11.88
C GLU A 409 -2.17 14.79 12.05
N ALA A 410 -1.92 14.03 10.97
CA ALA A 410 -1.50 12.63 11.11
C ALA A 410 -0.08 12.53 11.66
N THR A 411 0.80 13.44 11.26
CA THR A 411 2.16 13.59 11.79
C THR A 411 2.16 14.04 13.26
N SER A 412 1.32 15.01 13.65
CA SER A 412 1.23 15.42 15.07
C SER A 412 0.47 14.42 15.97
N GLY A 413 -0.44 13.61 15.40
CA GLY A 413 -1.13 12.52 16.08
C GLY A 413 -0.30 11.23 16.24
N ALA A 414 0.82 11.12 15.52
CA ALA A 414 1.80 10.04 15.67
C ALA A 414 2.98 10.46 16.57
N GLY A 415 3.48 11.70 16.43
CA GLY A 415 4.67 12.25 17.11
C GLY A 415 4.54 12.52 18.62
N ARG A 416 3.78 11.68 19.34
CA ARG A 416 3.76 11.61 20.80
C ARG A 416 3.53 10.15 21.24
N HIS A 417 4.57 9.32 21.09
CA HIS A 417 4.96 8.22 21.99
C HIS A 417 6.30 7.62 21.52
N GLY A 418 7.36 8.44 21.55
CA GLY A 418 8.72 7.91 21.59
C GLY A 418 8.88 7.02 22.82
N GLY A 419 9.63 5.93 22.68
CA GLY A 419 9.79 4.91 23.72
C GLY A 419 10.70 5.36 24.86
N GLY A 420 10.19 6.21 25.75
CA GLY A 420 10.73 6.34 27.10
C GLY A 420 10.54 5.00 27.82
N ILE A 421 11.58 4.17 27.84
CA ILE A 421 11.60 2.96 28.67
C ILE A 421 11.87 3.43 30.10
N GLU A 422 10.80 3.71 30.84
CA GLU A 422 10.84 4.20 32.22
C GLU A 422 11.47 3.13 33.13
N SER A 423 12.80 3.17 33.23
CA SER A 423 13.63 2.12 33.84
C SER A 423 14.17 2.58 35.20
N GLY A 424 13.26 2.94 36.10
CA GLY A 424 13.57 2.99 37.53
C GLY A 424 13.95 1.59 38.04
N PRO A 425 14.86 1.46 39.02
CA PRO A 425 15.45 0.16 39.34
C PRO A 425 14.58 -0.71 40.25
N GLY A 426 14.12 -1.85 39.72
CA GLY A 426 13.86 -3.08 40.47
C GLY A 426 12.42 -3.35 40.90
N GLY A 427 11.97 -4.59 40.66
CA GLY A 427 10.77 -5.19 41.25
C GLY A 427 9.50 -5.14 40.37
N ASP A 428 8.99 -6.34 40.04
CA ASP A 428 7.60 -6.63 39.69
C ASP A 428 7.03 -6.21 38.32
N ASP A 429 7.74 -6.58 37.24
CA ASP A 429 7.20 -6.66 35.87
C ASP A 429 6.24 -7.86 35.70
N ALA A 430 4.96 -7.67 36.05
CA ALA A 430 3.85 -8.55 35.66
C ALA A 430 2.63 -7.78 35.15
N ASP A 431 2.16 -6.79 35.92
CA ASP A 431 0.83 -6.19 35.73
C ASP A 431 0.77 -5.13 34.61
N PHE A 432 1.91 -4.61 34.15
CA PHE A 432 1.95 -3.50 33.18
C PHE A 432 1.46 -3.84 31.77
N LEU A 433 1.35 -5.13 31.42
CA LEU A 433 0.90 -5.60 30.10
C LEU A 433 -0.61 -5.47 29.86
N GLU A 434 -1.44 -5.42 30.91
CA GLU A 434 -2.90 -5.27 30.74
C GLU A 434 -3.31 -3.80 30.53
N ILE A 435 -2.64 -2.88 31.23
CA ILE A 435 -2.95 -1.43 31.22
C ILE A 435 -2.79 -0.83 29.82
N GLU A 436 -1.80 -1.29 29.05
CA GLU A 436 -1.60 -0.87 27.64
C GLU A 436 -2.82 -1.17 26.76
N GLN A 437 -3.52 -2.29 26.97
CA GLN A 437 -4.63 -2.70 26.10
C GLN A 437 -5.83 -1.75 26.23
N PHE A 438 -6.19 -1.39 27.46
CA PHE A 438 -7.24 -0.40 27.73
C PHE A 438 -6.87 0.99 27.21
N GLY A 439 -5.60 1.39 27.32
CA GLY A 439 -5.10 2.65 26.74
C GLY A 439 -5.24 2.70 25.21
N ARG A 440 -4.96 1.58 24.53
CA ARG A 440 -5.09 1.44 23.06
C ARG A 440 -6.55 1.49 22.61
N LEU A 441 -7.45 0.77 23.28
CA LEU A 441 -8.89 0.79 22.97
C LEU A 441 -9.48 2.21 23.12
N LYS A 442 -9.14 2.89 24.22
CA LYS A 442 -9.56 4.29 24.50
C LYS A 442 -9.01 5.30 23.49
N ARG A 443 -7.90 4.99 22.81
CA ARG A 443 -7.31 5.78 21.71
C ARG A 443 -8.01 5.53 20.37
N ILE A 444 -8.40 4.29 20.08
CA ILE A 444 -9.21 3.94 18.89
C ILE A 444 -10.60 4.57 19.00
N ALA A 445 -11.23 4.53 20.18
CA ALA A 445 -12.52 5.15 20.48
C ALA A 445 -12.56 6.68 20.30
N ARG A 446 -11.40 7.34 20.18
CA ARG A 446 -11.30 8.79 19.87
C ARG A 446 -11.17 9.09 18.37
N LYS A 447 -11.04 8.08 17.50
CA LYS A 447 -10.99 8.25 16.04
C LYS A 447 -12.39 8.01 15.45
N PRO A 448 -13.04 9.01 14.83
CA PRO A 448 -14.44 8.89 14.40
C PRO A 448 -14.67 7.84 13.29
N GLY A 449 -13.70 7.59 12.41
CA GLY A 449 -13.83 6.58 11.34
C GLY A 449 -13.98 5.14 11.86
N PRO A 450 -13.04 4.62 12.68
CA PRO A 450 -13.17 3.31 13.32
C PRO A 450 -14.42 3.15 14.20
N VAL A 451 -14.82 4.21 14.93
CA VAL A 451 -16.04 4.19 15.74
C VAL A 451 -17.29 4.11 14.85
N LEU A 452 -17.34 4.90 13.77
CA LEU A 452 -18.43 4.83 12.78
C LEU A 452 -18.53 3.44 12.15
N PHE A 453 -17.40 2.84 11.75
CA PHE A 453 -17.39 1.48 11.21
C PHE A 453 -17.89 0.46 12.23
N LEU A 454 -17.45 0.53 13.49
CA LEU A 454 -17.91 -0.36 14.55
C LEU A 454 -19.42 -0.21 14.79
N VAL A 455 -19.94 1.02 14.81
CA VAL A 455 -21.38 1.28 14.94
C VAL A 455 -22.15 0.71 13.75
N LEU A 456 -21.75 1.02 12.50
CA LEU A 456 -22.41 0.48 11.31
C LEU A 456 -22.34 -1.05 11.24
N LEU A 457 -21.24 -1.65 11.69
CA LEU A 457 -21.06 -3.11 11.75
C LEU A 457 -22.02 -3.74 12.77
N LEU A 458 -22.15 -3.14 13.97
CA LEU A 458 -23.11 -3.60 14.98
C LEU A 458 -24.57 -3.44 14.51
N VAL A 459 -24.91 -2.36 13.81
CA VAL A 459 -26.23 -2.18 13.19
C VAL A 459 -26.46 -3.25 12.10
N SER A 460 -25.47 -3.50 11.24
CA SER A 460 -25.57 -4.51 10.18
C SER A 460 -25.74 -5.92 10.74
N LEU A 461 -24.97 -6.30 11.77
CA LEU A 461 -25.10 -7.61 12.43
C LEU A 461 -26.46 -7.76 13.16
N ALA A 462 -27.00 -6.70 13.74
CA ALA A 462 -28.31 -6.72 14.40
C ALA A 462 -29.49 -6.83 13.40
N ALA A 463 -29.36 -6.22 12.22
CA ALA A 463 -30.35 -6.34 11.14
C ALA A 463 -30.22 -7.69 10.41
N CYS A 464 -29.00 -8.12 10.06
CA CYS A 464 -28.69 -9.37 9.39
C CYS A 464 -28.75 -10.61 10.29
N ARG A 465 -29.36 -10.51 11.48
CA ARG A 465 -29.46 -11.58 12.49
C ARG A 465 -29.98 -12.92 11.94
N ALA A 466 -30.90 -12.90 10.97
CA ALA A 466 -31.44 -14.10 10.31
C ALA A 466 -30.51 -14.68 9.21
N LEU A 467 -29.54 -13.90 8.74
CA LEU A 467 -28.58 -14.26 7.69
C LEU A 467 -27.25 -14.80 8.27
N LEU A 468 -27.13 -14.85 9.60
CA LEU A 468 -25.99 -15.36 10.35
C LEU A 468 -26.31 -16.75 10.89
N GLY A 469 -25.61 -17.78 10.42
CA GLY A 469 -25.84 -19.17 10.84
C GLY A 469 -25.28 -20.20 9.87
N SER A 470 -25.69 -21.46 10.06
CA SER A 470 -25.46 -22.57 9.14
C SER A 470 -26.36 -22.50 7.90
N GLY A 471 -25.99 -23.24 6.84
CA GLY A 471 -26.68 -23.22 5.54
C GLY A 471 -26.08 -22.19 4.58
N ALA A 472 -26.44 -22.29 3.31
CA ALA A 472 -26.02 -21.35 2.28
C ALA A 472 -26.90 -20.09 2.30
N LEU A 473 -26.34 -18.94 1.93
CA LEU A 473 -27.14 -17.77 1.56
C LEU A 473 -27.64 -18.00 0.13
N ALA A 474 -28.95 -17.98 -0.05
CA ALA A 474 -29.59 -18.08 -1.36
C ALA A 474 -31.00 -17.48 -1.33
N GLY A 475 -31.45 -16.94 -2.45
CA GLY A 475 -32.76 -16.31 -2.62
C GLY A 475 -32.69 -14.90 -3.19
N GLY A 476 -33.82 -14.41 -3.72
CA GLY A 476 -33.81 -13.25 -4.61
C GLY A 476 -32.93 -13.52 -5.83
N ALA A 477 -32.01 -12.61 -6.13
CA ALA A 477 -31.01 -12.76 -7.19
C ALA A 477 -29.87 -13.74 -6.85
N LEU A 478 -29.77 -14.25 -5.61
CA LEU A 478 -28.61 -15.03 -5.16
C LEU A 478 -28.83 -16.54 -5.31
N LEU A 479 -28.08 -17.19 -6.20
CA LEU A 479 -27.90 -18.64 -6.18
C LEU A 479 -26.93 -19.07 -5.05
N PRO A 480 -27.13 -20.26 -4.44
CA PRO A 480 -26.20 -20.77 -3.44
C PRO A 480 -24.80 -20.92 -4.04
N ALA A 481 -23.79 -20.45 -3.32
CA ALA A 481 -22.41 -20.66 -3.72
C ALA A 481 -22.04 -22.16 -3.67
N PRO A 482 -21.09 -22.62 -4.50
CA PRO A 482 -20.37 -23.89 -4.28
C PRO A 482 -19.71 -23.94 -2.89
N ALA A 483 -19.18 -25.09 -2.46
CA ALA A 483 -18.64 -25.25 -1.10
C ALA A 483 -17.23 -24.66 -0.96
N ASP A 484 -16.39 -24.85 -1.98
CA ASP A 484 -14.96 -24.56 -1.94
C ASP A 484 -14.51 -23.62 -3.07
N SER A 485 -13.49 -22.79 -2.81
CA SER A 485 -12.99 -21.83 -3.81
C SER A 485 -12.40 -22.50 -5.05
N ALA A 486 -12.03 -23.78 -4.97
CA ALA A 486 -11.58 -24.57 -6.11
C ALA A 486 -12.68 -24.75 -7.17
N GLU A 487 -13.95 -24.93 -6.74
CA GLU A 487 -15.09 -25.07 -7.66
C GLU A 487 -15.37 -23.76 -8.41
N LEU A 488 -15.24 -22.60 -7.75
CA LEU A 488 -15.30 -21.30 -8.44
C LEU A 488 -14.12 -21.06 -9.38
N TRP A 489 -12.95 -21.63 -9.09
CA TRP A 489 -11.80 -21.54 -10.00
C TRP A 489 -11.97 -22.41 -11.24
N SER A 490 -12.48 -23.65 -11.12
CA SER A 490 -12.77 -24.48 -12.30
C SER A 490 -13.92 -23.87 -13.13
N HIS A 491 -15.02 -23.44 -12.49
CA HIS A 491 -16.12 -22.71 -13.15
C HIS A 491 -15.67 -21.43 -13.91
N TYR A 492 -14.48 -20.90 -13.65
CA TYR A 492 -13.91 -19.75 -14.37
C TYR A 492 -12.78 -20.10 -15.36
N LEU A 493 -12.04 -21.18 -15.12
CA LEU A 493 -10.87 -21.58 -15.92
C LEU A 493 -11.21 -22.62 -16.99
N ASP A 494 -12.18 -23.49 -16.75
CA ASP A 494 -12.60 -24.54 -17.68
C ASP A 494 -13.21 -23.92 -18.95
N SER A 495 -12.96 -24.50 -20.13
CA SER A 495 -13.55 -24.03 -21.40
C SER A 495 -14.93 -24.61 -21.73
N TRP A 496 -15.38 -25.62 -20.98
CA TRP A 496 -16.68 -26.26 -21.14
C TRP A 496 -17.43 -26.28 -19.81
N HIS A 497 -18.67 -25.77 -19.81
CA HIS A 497 -19.49 -25.71 -18.61
C HIS A 497 -20.66 -26.72 -18.72
N PRO A 498 -20.84 -27.65 -17.76
CA PRO A 498 -21.88 -28.68 -17.81
C PRO A 498 -23.29 -28.18 -17.39
N VAL A 499 -23.55 -26.89 -17.55
CA VAL A 499 -24.82 -26.22 -17.19
C VAL A 499 -25.85 -26.42 -18.30
N GLY A 500 -27.10 -26.75 -17.97
CA GLY A 500 -28.13 -27.00 -19.00
C GLY A 500 -27.76 -28.16 -19.92
N ALA A 501 -27.79 -27.92 -21.24
CA ALA A 501 -27.28 -28.85 -22.27
C ALA A 501 -25.75 -28.83 -22.41
N GLY A 502 -25.06 -27.92 -21.72
CA GLY A 502 -23.63 -27.70 -21.76
C GLY A 502 -23.18 -26.88 -22.98
N GLY A 503 -22.15 -26.07 -22.79
CA GLY A 503 -21.64 -25.15 -23.80
C GLY A 503 -20.30 -24.52 -23.44
N THR A 504 -19.85 -23.61 -24.30
CA THR A 504 -18.53 -22.95 -24.25
C THR A 504 -18.64 -21.44 -24.02
N ALA A 505 -19.77 -20.96 -23.49
CA ALA A 505 -19.93 -19.55 -23.13
C ALA A 505 -18.92 -19.14 -22.05
N SER A 506 -18.48 -17.88 -22.07
CA SER A 506 -17.40 -17.42 -21.19
C SER A 506 -17.88 -17.06 -19.79
N ALA A 507 -17.41 -17.79 -18.79
CA ALA A 507 -17.72 -17.61 -17.37
C ALA A 507 -17.71 -16.13 -16.89
N PRO A 508 -18.72 -15.70 -16.10
CA PRO A 508 -18.77 -14.35 -15.53
C PRO A 508 -17.51 -13.99 -14.71
N PRO A 509 -16.76 -12.92 -15.06
CA PRO A 509 -15.51 -12.58 -14.40
C PRO A 509 -15.60 -12.24 -12.91
N TYR A 510 -16.81 -11.99 -12.37
CA TYR A 510 -16.98 -11.84 -10.93
C TYR A 510 -16.70 -13.14 -10.17
N LEU A 511 -16.87 -14.32 -10.79
CA LEU A 511 -16.59 -15.62 -10.17
C LEU A 511 -15.12 -15.72 -9.76
N ALA A 512 -14.19 -15.29 -10.62
CA ALA A 512 -12.76 -15.20 -10.29
C ALA A 512 -12.48 -14.25 -9.12
N ILE A 513 -13.24 -13.16 -8.98
CA ILE A 513 -13.08 -12.19 -7.89
C ILE A 513 -13.61 -12.75 -6.56
N VAL A 514 -14.73 -13.47 -6.59
CA VAL A 514 -15.26 -14.21 -5.44
C VAL A 514 -14.33 -15.39 -5.08
N ALA A 515 -13.77 -16.09 -6.07
CA ALA A 515 -12.79 -17.17 -5.88
C ALA A 515 -11.51 -16.66 -5.21
N MET A 516 -10.94 -15.53 -5.68
CA MET A 516 -9.81 -14.87 -5.03
C MET A 516 -10.11 -14.50 -3.57
N LEU A 517 -11.29 -13.92 -3.30
CA LEU A 517 -11.69 -13.56 -1.94
C LEU A 517 -11.88 -14.80 -1.05
N ALA A 518 -12.51 -15.86 -1.57
CA ALA A 518 -12.69 -17.13 -0.88
C ALA A 518 -11.37 -17.81 -0.59
N SER A 519 -10.41 -17.84 -1.53
CA SER A 519 -9.07 -18.38 -1.31
C SER A 519 -8.27 -17.60 -0.25
N VAL A 520 -8.47 -16.28 -0.13
CA VAL A 520 -7.93 -15.48 1.01
C VAL A 520 -8.64 -15.82 2.32
N LEU A 521 -9.92 -16.17 2.28
CA LEU A 521 -10.77 -16.56 3.41
C LEU A 521 -10.76 -18.10 3.63
N PHE A 522 -9.57 -18.69 3.56
CA PHE A 522 -9.30 -20.11 3.81
C PHE A 522 -10.05 -21.11 2.92
N GLY A 523 -10.47 -20.68 1.73
CA GLY A 523 -11.20 -21.48 0.75
C GLY A 523 -12.72 -21.31 0.79
N SER A 524 -13.28 -20.72 1.85
CA SER A 524 -14.74 -20.69 2.04
C SER A 524 -15.44 -19.61 1.22
N THR A 525 -16.06 -20.05 0.14
CA THR A 525 -16.97 -19.31 -0.76
C THR A 525 -18.20 -18.77 -0.02
N GLY A 526 -18.86 -19.61 0.78
CA GLY A 526 -20.03 -19.24 1.57
C GLY A 526 -19.70 -18.13 2.58
N LEU A 527 -18.50 -18.15 3.18
CA LEU A 527 -18.02 -17.07 4.03
C LEU A 527 -17.67 -15.81 3.22
N ALA A 528 -17.05 -15.94 2.04
CA ALA A 528 -16.79 -14.81 1.14
C ALA A 528 -18.07 -14.08 0.71
N VAL A 529 -19.10 -14.80 0.26
CA VAL A 529 -20.42 -14.23 -0.09
C VAL A 529 -21.10 -13.62 1.14
N THR A 530 -21.01 -14.28 2.30
CA THR A 530 -21.52 -13.72 3.58
C THR A 530 -20.84 -12.37 3.90
N VAL A 531 -19.51 -12.28 3.77
CA VAL A 531 -18.77 -11.04 4.00
C VAL A 531 -19.14 -9.96 2.98
N LEU A 532 -19.23 -10.30 1.69
CA LEU A 532 -19.61 -9.33 0.65
C LEU A 532 -21.00 -8.73 0.88
N LEU A 533 -21.99 -9.54 1.26
CA LEU A 533 -23.36 -9.08 1.52
C LEU A 533 -23.50 -8.42 2.90
N VAL A 534 -23.21 -9.12 4.00
CA VAL A 534 -23.46 -8.63 5.37
C VAL A 534 -22.55 -7.44 5.75
N CYS A 535 -21.35 -7.35 5.18
CA CYS A 535 -20.46 -6.21 5.41
C CYS A 535 -20.60 -5.10 4.35
N SER A 536 -21.48 -5.23 3.33
CA SER A 536 -21.69 -4.18 2.31
C SER A 536 -22.01 -2.82 2.92
N VAL A 537 -23.04 -2.75 3.78
CA VAL A 537 -23.48 -1.52 4.50
C VAL A 537 -22.33 -0.86 5.31
N PRO A 538 -21.64 -1.54 6.25
CA PRO A 538 -20.55 -0.91 7.00
C PRO A 538 -19.31 -0.59 6.16
N LEU A 539 -19.01 -1.38 5.12
CA LEU A 539 -17.90 -1.08 4.20
C LEU A 539 -18.21 0.11 3.29
N ALA A 540 -19.44 0.24 2.78
CA ALA A 540 -19.92 1.40 2.01
C ALA A 540 -19.86 2.69 2.83
N GLY A 541 -20.28 2.65 4.09
CA GLY A 541 -20.11 3.78 5.02
C GLY A 541 -18.63 4.12 5.26
N LEU A 542 -17.77 3.11 5.44
CA LEU A 542 -16.33 3.33 5.63
C LEU A 542 -15.65 3.93 4.40
N THR A 543 -15.95 3.43 3.20
CA THR A 543 -15.39 3.99 1.95
C THR A 543 -15.95 5.38 1.66
N ALA A 544 -17.21 5.66 1.94
CA ALA A 544 -17.78 7.01 1.88
C ALA A 544 -17.14 7.99 2.89
N TYR A 545 -16.82 7.54 4.11
CA TYR A 545 -16.11 8.37 5.10
C TYR A 545 -14.71 8.74 4.63
N PHE A 546 -13.98 7.82 3.99
CA PHE A 546 -12.67 8.10 3.40
C PHE A 546 -12.76 8.87 2.07
N ALA A 547 -13.79 8.65 1.26
CA ALA A 547 -13.98 9.33 -0.03
C ALA A 547 -14.36 10.80 0.15
N SER A 548 -15.17 11.12 1.15
CA SER A 548 -15.61 12.49 1.48
C SER A 548 -14.53 13.37 2.12
N ARG A 549 -13.39 12.81 2.55
CA ARG A 549 -12.27 13.54 3.19
C ARG A 549 -11.76 14.77 2.41
N PRO A 550 -11.57 14.72 1.07
CA PRO A 550 -11.16 15.90 0.31
C PRO A 550 -12.32 16.86 -0.02
N LEU A 551 -13.57 16.45 0.20
CA LEU A 551 -14.75 17.27 -0.08
C LEU A 551 -15.06 18.21 1.10
N VAL A 552 -15.00 17.72 2.35
CA VAL A 552 -15.38 18.50 3.53
C VAL A 552 -14.47 18.23 4.73
N GLU A 553 -14.03 19.31 5.38
CA GLU A 553 -13.17 19.25 6.57
C GLU A 553 -13.92 18.73 7.80
N SER A 554 -15.18 19.13 7.99
CA SER A 554 -16.02 18.75 9.14
C SER A 554 -16.10 17.23 9.34
N ARG A 555 -15.51 16.76 10.45
CA ARG A 555 -15.49 15.34 10.84
C ARG A 555 -16.90 14.78 11.09
N LEU A 556 -17.85 15.62 11.53
CA LEU A 556 -19.25 15.26 11.77
C LEU A 556 -20.06 15.18 10.47
N LEU A 557 -19.91 16.13 9.55
CA LEU A 557 -20.67 16.10 8.29
C LEU A 557 -20.23 14.92 7.41
N ARG A 558 -18.95 14.54 7.46
CA ARG A 558 -18.45 13.30 6.84
C ARG A 558 -19.02 12.04 7.48
N ALA A 559 -19.19 12.02 8.80
CA ALA A 559 -19.81 10.88 9.50
C ALA A 559 -21.30 10.74 9.13
N TRP A 560 -22.05 11.86 9.12
CA TRP A 560 -23.43 11.87 8.64
C TRP A 560 -23.52 11.38 7.20
N ALA A 561 -22.74 11.95 6.28
CA ALA A 561 -22.78 11.57 4.86
C ALA A 561 -22.50 10.08 4.64
N ALA A 562 -21.57 9.50 5.41
CA ALA A 562 -21.26 8.08 5.39
C ALA A 562 -22.40 7.20 5.94
N VAL A 563 -23.10 7.63 6.99
CA VAL A 563 -24.32 6.94 7.48
C VAL A 563 -25.42 6.99 6.42
N VAL A 564 -25.73 8.16 5.86
CA VAL A 564 -26.81 8.28 4.86
C VAL A 564 -26.48 7.49 3.59
N TYR A 565 -25.20 7.43 3.20
CA TYR A 565 -24.78 6.62 2.07
C TYR A 565 -24.92 5.10 2.33
N ALA A 566 -24.51 4.63 3.51
CA ALA A 566 -24.64 3.23 3.91
C ALA A 566 -26.11 2.76 3.96
N PHE A 567 -27.05 3.66 4.27
CA PHE A 567 -28.49 3.41 4.32
C PHE A 567 -29.27 4.02 3.13
N LEU A 568 -28.63 4.16 1.95
CA LEU A 568 -29.40 4.38 0.71
C LEU A 568 -30.28 3.15 0.43
N PRO A 569 -31.54 3.32 -0.06
CA PRO A 569 -32.46 2.20 -0.27
C PRO A 569 -31.91 1.14 -1.24
N ALA A 570 -31.12 1.56 -2.22
CA ALA A 570 -30.45 0.64 -3.14
C ALA A 570 -29.34 -0.21 -2.47
N ALA A 571 -28.71 0.27 -1.37
CA ALA A 571 -27.75 -0.53 -0.61
C ALA A 571 -28.44 -1.55 0.30
N THR A 572 -29.52 -1.15 1.01
CA THR A 572 -30.28 -2.07 1.86
C THR A 572 -31.09 -3.09 1.06
N GLY A 573 -31.68 -2.66 -0.07
CA GLY A 573 -32.41 -3.52 -1.00
C GLY A 573 -31.51 -4.49 -1.75
N ALA A 574 -30.26 -4.11 -2.06
CA ALA A 574 -29.31 -5.04 -2.68
C ALA A 574 -28.99 -6.22 -1.76
N LEU A 575 -28.80 -5.95 -0.46
CA LEU A 575 -28.58 -6.98 0.54
C LEU A 575 -29.83 -7.87 0.71
N ALA A 576 -31.01 -7.28 0.91
CA ALA A 576 -32.25 -8.03 1.11
C ALA A 576 -32.69 -8.85 -0.12
N GLY A 577 -32.40 -8.36 -1.33
CA GLY A 577 -32.69 -8.99 -2.62
C GLY A 577 -31.59 -9.89 -3.17
N GLY A 578 -30.45 -10.06 -2.48
CA GLY A 578 -29.37 -10.98 -2.88
C GLY A 578 -28.46 -10.47 -4.00
N ARG A 579 -28.59 -9.19 -4.36
CA ARG A 579 -27.92 -8.55 -5.49
C ARG A 579 -26.47 -8.20 -5.15
N ILE A 580 -25.62 -9.22 -5.28
CA ILE A 580 -24.20 -9.16 -4.91
C ILE A 580 -23.43 -8.09 -5.71
N GLY A 581 -23.84 -7.82 -6.96
CA GLY A 581 -23.29 -6.75 -7.77
C GLY A 581 -23.45 -5.37 -7.14
N THR A 582 -24.69 -4.96 -6.87
CA THR A 582 -25.03 -3.67 -6.26
C THR A 582 -24.45 -3.55 -4.85
N ALA A 583 -24.36 -4.65 -4.09
CA ALA A 583 -23.67 -4.67 -2.80
C ALA A 583 -22.16 -4.36 -2.93
N VAL A 584 -21.45 -4.95 -3.92
CA VAL A 584 -20.05 -4.61 -4.24
C VAL A 584 -19.92 -3.18 -4.76
N LEU A 585 -20.86 -2.73 -5.60
CA LEU A 585 -20.90 -1.36 -6.11
C LEU A 585 -21.07 -0.34 -4.97
N ALA A 586 -21.92 -0.60 -3.98
CA ALA A 586 -22.07 0.27 -2.81
C ALA A 586 -20.74 0.45 -2.04
N VAL A 587 -19.92 -0.60 -1.95
CA VAL A 587 -18.59 -0.49 -1.33
C VAL A 587 -17.60 0.29 -2.19
N LEU A 588 -17.58 0.07 -3.52
CA LEU A 588 -16.56 0.62 -4.41
C LEU A 588 -16.89 2.00 -4.99
N LEU A 589 -18.16 2.36 -5.15
CA LEU A 589 -18.61 3.60 -5.79
C LEU A 589 -18.05 4.89 -5.15
N PRO A 590 -17.90 5.03 -3.81
CA PRO A 590 -17.23 6.19 -3.23
C PRO A 590 -15.75 6.29 -3.63
N LEU A 591 -15.08 5.15 -3.79
CA LEU A 591 -13.69 5.09 -4.25
C LEU A 591 -13.59 5.42 -5.74
N ILE A 592 -14.52 4.94 -6.56
CA ILE A 592 -14.65 5.26 -8.00
C ILE A 592 -14.86 6.77 -8.17
N ALA A 593 -15.80 7.37 -7.44
CA ALA A 593 -16.07 8.80 -7.48
C ALA A 593 -14.81 9.61 -7.13
N ARG A 594 -14.13 9.27 -6.03
CA ARG A 594 -12.87 9.93 -5.62
C ARG A 594 -11.75 9.72 -6.65
N ALA A 595 -11.60 8.53 -7.21
CA ALA A 595 -10.59 8.24 -8.22
C ALA A 595 -10.87 8.99 -9.53
N GLY A 596 -12.13 9.09 -9.95
CA GLY A 596 -12.57 9.82 -11.15
C GLY A 596 -12.32 11.33 -11.04
N VAL A 597 -12.65 11.93 -9.90
CA VAL A 597 -12.36 13.36 -9.62
C VAL A 597 -10.85 13.63 -9.58
N ALA A 598 -10.03 12.68 -9.11
CA ALA A 598 -8.57 12.79 -9.13
C ALA A 598 -7.95 12.52 -10.52
N ALA A 599 -8.52 11.62 -11.33
CA ALA A 599 -8.06 11.29 -12.68
C ALA A 599 -8.38 12.40 -13.70
N SER A 600 -9.54 13.05 -13.53
CA SER A 600 -9.99 14.20 -14.34
C SER A 600 -9.31 15.53 -13.96
N GLY A 601 -8.57 15.57 -12.84
CA GLY A 601 -7.93 16.79 -12.32
C GLY A 601 -8.91 17.79 -11.67
N LEU A 602 -10.20 17.45 -11.55
CA LEU A 602 -11.23 18.33 -10.98
C LEU A 602 -11.04 18.62 -9.48
N ALA A 603 -10.21 17.84 -8.79
CA ALA A 603 -9.80 18.10 -7.40
C ALA A 603 -8.93 19.36 -7.22
N ASN A 604 -8.21 19.81 -8.27
CA ASN A 604 -7.11 20.76 -8.12
C ASN A 604 -7.49 22.18 -8.58
N THR A 605 -7.56 23.12 -7.63
CA THR A 605 -7.80 24.55 -7.90
C THR A 605 -6.72 25.21 -8.75
N SER A 606 -5.51 24.65 -8.77
CA SER A 606 -4.37 25.12 -9.58
C SER A 606 -4.42 24.72 -11.06
N GLY A 607 -5.50 24.06 -11.52
CA GLY A 607 -5.63 23.58 -12.90
C GLY A 607 -4.67 22.43 -13.28
N THR A 608 -3.96 21.88 -12.30
CA THR A 608 -2.97 20.82 -12.50
C THR A 608 -3.61 19.51 -12.95
N ARG A 609 -3.08 18.93 -14.04
CA ARG A 609 -3.62 17.75 -14.72
C ARG A 609 -3.69 16.52 -13.80
N GLY A 610 -4.78 15.73 -13.94
CA GLY A 610 -4.97 14.50 -13.16
C GLY A 610 -3.84 13.47 -13.38
N SER A 611 -3.39 12.84 -12.29
CA SER A 611 -2.25 11.92 -12.32
C SER A 611 -2.59 10.59 -13.02
N TRP A 612 -1.65 10.04 -13.79
CA TRP A 612 -1.81 8.71 -14.41
C TRP A 612 -2.12 7.61 -13.38
N ARG A 613 -1.59 7.68 -12.16
CA ARG A 613 -1.94 6.75 -11.07
C ARG A 613 -3.44 6.81 -10.73
N ALA A 614 -4.03 8.00 -10.68
CA ALA A 614 -5.47 8.14 -10.45
C ALA A 614 -6.28 7.60 -11.64
N THR A 615 -5.80 7.80 -12.88
CA THR A 615 -6.37 7.19 -14.09
C THR A 615 -6.40 5.66 -14.00
N TRP A 616 -5.28 5.03 -13.63
CA TRP A 616 -5.21 3.57 -13.47
C TRP A 616 -5.96 3.04 -12.26
N ALA A 617 -6.01 3.78 -11.15
CA ALA A 617 -6.84 3.41 -9.99
C ALA A 617 -8.35 3.50 -10.30
N TYR A 618 -8.77 4.49 -11.10
CA TYR A 618 -10.14 4.55 -11.61
C TYR A 618 -10.41 3.40 -12.59
N ALA A 619 -9.49 3.10 -13.50
CA ALA A 619 -9.62 1.96 -14.43
C ALA A 619 -9.74 0.61 -13.71
N LEU A 620 -8.92 0.37 -12.67
CA LEU A 620 -9.00 -0.83 -11.83
C LEU A 620 -10.35 -0.96 -11.13
N LEU A 621 -10.77 0.10 -10.42
CA LEU A 621 -12.05 0.08 -9.70
C LEU A 621 -13.24 -0.07 -10.65
N LEU A 622 -13.21 0.61 -11.80
CA LEU A 622 -14.22 0.49 -12.84
C LEU A 622 -14.26 -0.94 -13.39
N THR A 623 -13.11 -1.54 -13.72
CA THR A 623 -12.99 -2.94 -14.17
C THR A 623 -13.63 -3.90 -13.17
N ILE A 624 -13.34 -3.76 -11.87
CA ILE A 624 -13.94 -4.60 -10.83
C ILE A 624 -15.47 -4.41 -10.81
N THR A 625 -15.98 -3.17 -10.88
CA THR A 625 -17.45 -2.96 -10.92
C THR A 625 -18.10 -3.39 -12.23
N THR A 626 -17.42 -3.34 -13.38
CA THR A 626 -17.98 -3.80 -14.66
C THR A 626 -18.18 -5.32 -14.68
N ALA A 627 -17.33 -6.08 -13.98
CA ALA A 627 -17.51 -7.53 -13.82
C ALA A 627 -18.74 -7.92 -12.98
N PHE A 628 -19.18 -7.05 -12.07
CA PHE A 628 -20.29 -7.29 -11.13
C PHE A 628 -21.59 -6.57 -11.52
N THR A 629 -21.48 -5.42 -12.17
CA THR A 629 -22.58 -4.47 -12.43
C THR A 629 -22.26 -3.61 -13.67
N PRO A 630 -22.31 -4.21 -14.87
CA PRO A 630 -22.00 -3.57 -16.16
C PRO A 630 -22.46 -2.12 -16.36
N ILE A 631 -23.65 -1.73 -15.91
CA ILE A 631 -24.30 -0.42 -16.14
C ILE A 631 -23.47 0.80 -15.67
N VAL A 632 -22.51 0.58 -14.77
CA VAL A 632 -21.56 1.62 -14.33
C VAL A 632 -20.63 2.05 -15.48
N TRP A 633 -20.34 1.17 -16.45
CA TRP A 633 -19.49 1.46 -17.60
C TRP A 633 -20.11 2.46 -18.60
N PRO A 634 -21.35 2.31 -19.11
CA PRO A 634 -21.95 3.33 -19.98
C PRO A 634 -22.21 4.66 -19.26
N ILE A 635 -22.49 4.65 -17.95
CA ILE A 635 -22.53 5.86 -17.12
C ILE A 635 -21.15 6.56 -17.11
N ALA A 636 -20.06 5.81 -16.89
CA ALA A 636 -18.69 6.32 -16.95
C ALA A 636 -18.31 6.81 -18.36
N LEU A 637 -18.78 6.15 -19.42
CA LEU A 637 -18.60 6.56 -20.81
C LEU A 637 -19.22 7.94 -21.06
N LEU A 638 -20.51 8.15 -20.75
CA LEU A 638 -21.15 9.45 -21.00
C LEU A 638 -20.51 10.58 -20.19
N LEU A 639 -20.20 10.33 -18.92
CA LEU A 639 -19.52 11.33 -18.07
C LEU A 639 -18.10 11.63 -18.57
N GLY A 640 -17.37 10.62 -19.06
CA GLY A 640 -16.07 10.77 -19.69
C GLY A 640 -16.13 11.55 -21.00
N VAL A 641 -17.11 11.28 -21.87
CA VAL A 641 -17.33 12.01 -23.13
C VAL A 641 -17.72 13.47 -22.86
N ALA A 642 -18.59 13.73 -21.88
CA ALA A 642 -18.95 15.08 -21.47
C ALA A 642 -17.72 15.86 -20.95
N LEU A 643 -16.88 15.22 -20.12
CA LEU A 643 -15.60 15.80 -19.68
C LEU A 643 -14.66 16.07 -20.86
N LEU A 644 -14.57 15.16 -21.83
CA LEU A 644 -13.72 15.30 -23.02
C LEU A 644 -14.19 16.47 -23.91
N ALA A 645 -15.50 16.66 -24.06
CA ALA A 645 -16.09 17.77 -24.80
C ALA A 645 -15.83 19.12 -24.11
N VAL A 646 -15.93 19.19 -22.78
CA VAL A 646 -15.56 20.37 -21.98
C VAL A 646 -14.04 20.63 -22.04
N ARG A 647 -13.22 19.58 -22.08
CA ARG A 647 -11.74 19.64 -22.17
C ARG A 647 -11.20 19.50 -23.60
N ARG A 648 -11.99 19.81 -24.62
CA ARG A 648 -11.64 19.62 -26.05
C ARG A 648 -10.31 20.26 -26.48
N THR A 649 -9.85 21.30 -25.80
CA THR A 649 -8.55 21.97 -26.04
C THR A 649 -7.34 21.16 -25.55
N ASP A 650 -7.52 20.28 -24.57
CA ASP A 650 -6.50 19.40 -23.99
C ASP A 650 -6.70 17.93 -24.44
N ILE A 651 -7.36 17.69 -25.59
CA ILE A 651 -7.74 16.33 -26.02
C ILE A 651 -6.56 15.37 -26.17
N THR A 652 -5.37 15.86 -26.53
CA THR A 652 -4.13 15.05 -26.56
C THR A 652 -3.66 14.59 -25.18
N ALA A 653 -4.05 15.28 -24.11
CA ALA A 653 -3.74 14.92 -22.72
C ALA A 653 -4.86 14.08 -22.07
N TYR A 654 -6.14 14.36 -22.35
CA TYR A 654 -7.27 13.63 -21.76
C TYR A 654 -7.71 12.40 -22.57
N GLY A 655 -7.55 12.40 -23.90
CA GLY A 655 -7.91 11.27 -24.78
C GLY A 655 -7.22 9.96 -24.39
N PRO A 656 -5.87 9.90 -24.25
CA PRO A 656 -5.18 8.69 -23.81
C PRO A 656 -5.59 8.21 -22.41
N ARG A 657 -5.97 9.14 -21.51
CA ARG A 657 -6.49 8.80 -20.17
C ARG A 657 -7.90 8.18 -20.29
N PHE A 658 -8.80 8.80 -21.04
CA PHE A 658 -10.16 8.32 -21.29
C PHE A 658 -10.16 6.92 -21.94
N LEU A 659 -9.30 6.69 -22.94
CA LEU A 659 -9.09 5.38 -23.55
C LEU A 659 -8.58 4.35 -22.53
N ALA A 660 -7.60 4.71 -21.69
CA ALA A 660 -7.13 3.83 -20.62
C ALA A 660 -8.20 3.55 -19.55
N GLN A 661 -9.10 4.50 -19.27
CA GLN A 661 -10.16 4.33 -18.26
C GLN A 661 -11.27 3.39 -18.74
N LEU A 662 -11.69 3.47 -20.00
CA LEU A 662 -12.86 2.75 -20.52
C LEU A 662 -12.48 1.52 -21.36
N GLY A 663 -11.35 1.55 -22.06
CA GLY A 663 -10.84 0.41 -22.81
C GLY A 663 -10.25 -0.68 -21.91
N THR A 664 -9.71 -0.34 -20.74
CA THR A 664 -9.14 -1.34 -19.82
C THR A 664 -10.19 -2.31 -19.27
N PRO A 665 -11.37 -1.88 -18.77
CA PRO A 665 -12.45 -2.80 -18.42
C PRO A 665 -12.80 -3.77 -19.54
N LEU A 666 -12.96 -3.29 -20.78
CA LEU A 666 -13.31 -4.14 -21.92
C LEU A 666 -12.15 -5.07 -22.34
N LEU A 667 -10.89 -4.67 -22.17
CA LEU A 667 -9.74 -5.51 -22.51
C LEU A 667 -9.46 -6.59 -21.45
N VAL A 668 -9.61 -6.26 -20.17
CA VAL A 668 -9.32 -7.16 -19.03
C VAL A 668 -10.48 -8.13 -18.76
N LEU A 669 -11.70 -7.79 -19.15
CA LEU A 669 -12.89 -8.64 -19.00
C LEU A 669 -13.32 -9.34 -20.30
N ALA A 670 -12.57 -9.17 -21.40
CA ALA A 670 -12.80 -9.94 -22.62
C ALA A 670 -12.46 -11.44 -22.40
N PRO A 671 -13.07 -12.37 -23.16
CA PRO A 671 -14.12 -12.14 -24.17
C PRO A 671 -15.49 -11.79 -23.59
N TRP A 672 -15.79 -12.08 -22.33
CA TRP A 672 -17.11 -11.85 -21.70
C TRP A 672 -17.63 -10.41 -21.88
N SER A 673 -16.80 -9.39 -21.72
CA SER A 673 -17.23 -7.99 -21.91
C SER A 673 -17.65 -7.62 -23.34
N LEU A 674 -17.46 -8.53 -24.31
CA LEU A 674 -17.94 -8.37 -25.69
C LEU A 674 -19.38 -8.89 -25.85
N THR A 675 -19.86 -9.81 -25.01
CA THR A 675 -21.25 -10.29 -25.04
C THR A 675 -22.23 -9.21 -24.57
N LEU A 676 -21.77 -8.30 -23.70
CA LEU A 676 -22.52 -7.13 -23.23
C LEU A 676 -22.86 -6.13 -24.34
N LEU A 677 -22.20 -6.19 -25.51
CA LEU A 677 -22.39 -5.22 -26.59
C LEU A 677 -23.52 -5.65 -27.55
N PRO A 678 -24.46 -4.74 -27.91
CA PRO A 678 -24.52 -3.33 -27.53
C PRO A 678 -25.35 -3.02 -26.26
N PHE A 679 -26.16 -3.96 -25.75
CA PHE A 679 -27.21 -3.65 -24.76
C PHE A 679 -27.18 -4.45 -23.43
N GLY A 680 -26.41 -5.53 -23.30
CA GLY A 680 -26.26 -6.31 -22.05
C GLY A 680 -25.54 -5.57 -20.90
N PHE A 681 -25.41 -4.25 -20.99
CA PHE A 681 -24.91 -3.42 -19.90
C PHE A 681 -25.96 -3.14 -18.82
N PHE A 682 -27.23 -3.55 -18.98
CA PHE A 682 -28.25 -3.40 -17.94
C PHE A 682 -28.27 -4.56 -16.93
N ASP A 683 -27.58 -5.66 -17.25
CA ASP A 683 -27.53 -6.88 -16.46
C ASP A 683 -26.68 -6.71 -15.18
N GLU A 684 -26.85 -7.62 -14.23
CA GLU A 684 -26.17 -7.63 -12.92
C GLU A 684 -25.74 -9.06 -12.55
N ALA A 685 -24.63 -9.22 -11.83
CA ALA A 685 -24.21 -10.51 -11.28
C ALA A 685 -25.28 -11.12 -10.34
N GLY A 686 -25.68 -12.36 -10.61
CA GLY A 686 -26.83 -13.05 -10.02
C GLY A 686 -27.95 -13.33 -11.02
N LEU A 687 -29.07 -13.86 -10.52
CA LEU A 687 -30.29 -14.10 -11.30
C LEU A 687 -31.10 -12.81 -11.52
N GLU A 688 -31.81 -12.74 -12.66
CA GLU A 688 -32.78 -11.70 -12.94
C GLU A 688 -34.05 -11.84 -12.06
N TYR A 689 -33.96 -11.35 -10.83
CA TYR A 689 -35.06 -11.44 -9.87
C TYR A 689 -35.94 -10.19 -9.86
N GLY A 690 -37.08 -10.25 -10.56
CA GLY A 690 -38.28 -9.42 -10.39
C GLY A 690 -38.14 -7.92 -10.74
N SER A 691 -38.85 -7.47 -11.78
CA SER A 691 -38.93 -6.06 -12.18
C SER A 691 -39.80 -5.22 -11.21
N SER A 692 -39.22 -4.81 -10.09
CA SER A 692 -39.88 -3.90 -9.14
C SER A 692 -39.87 -2.46 -9.67
N ALA A 693 -40.74 -2.14 -10.62
CA ALA A 693 -40.90 -0.81 -11.18
C ALA A 693 -41.15 0.23 -10.07
N ALA A 694 -40.18 1.10 -9.83
CA ALA A 694 -40.27 2.17 -8.84
C ALA A 694 -41.19 3.29 -9.35
N SER A 695 -41.90 3.95 -8.44
CA SER A 695 -42.65 5.15 -8.82
C SER A 695 -41.69 6.30 -9.15
N ALA A 696 -42.15 7.26 -9.96
CA ALA A 696 -41.38 8.47 -10.24
C ALA A 696 -41.00 9.26 -8.96
N LEU A 697 -41.78 9.16 -7.88
CA LEU A 697 -41.44 9.77 -6.58
C LEU A 697 -40.36 8.98 -5.83
N ASP A 698 -40.33 7.65 -5.99
CA ASP A 698 -39.30 6.81 -5.37
C ASP A 698 -37.95 7.00 -6.08
N LEU A 699 -37.92 7.01 -7.42
CA LEU A 699 -36.72 7.32 -8.20
C LEU A 699 -36.16 8.72 -7.88
N LEU A 700 -37.02 9.75 -7.79
CA LEU A 700 -36.63 11.11 -7.36
C LEU A 700 -36.13 11.17 -5.91
N GLY A 701 -36.54 10.24 -5.05
CA GLY A 701 -36.03 10.07 -3.69
C GLY A 701 -34.85 9.10 -3.57
N ALA A 702 -34.24 8.70 -4.70
CA ALA A 702 -33.14 7.74 -4.77
C ALA A 702 -33.48 6.34 -4.20
N SER A 703 -34.72 5.88 -4.38
CA SER A 703 -35.15 4.52 -4.09
C SER A 703 -35.49 3.75 -5.38
N PRO A 704 -34.91 2.56 -5.61
CA PRO A 704 -35.17 1.74 -6.80
C PRO A 704 -36.39 0.81 -6.65
N GLY A 705 -37.12 0.88 -5.54
CA GLY A 705 -38.19 -0.06 -5.21
C GLY A 705 -37.69 -1.49 -4.95
N GLY A 706 -38.63 -2.38 -4.65
CA GLY A 706 -38.35 -3.79 -4.36
C GLY A 706 -38.04 -4.09 -2.88
N PRO A 707 -37.72 -5.36 -2.55
CA PRO A 707 -37.53 -5.82 -1.17
C PRO A 707 -36.42 -5.06 -0.43
N GLY A 708 -36.60 -4.82 0.87
CA GLY A 708 -35.62 -4.12 1.71
C GLY A 708 -35.43 -2.62 1.38
N THR A 709 -36.23 -2.05 0.48
CA THR A 709 -36.23 -0.61 0.18
C THR A 709 -37.29 0.14 0.98
N VAL A 710 -37.12 1.45 1.10
CA VAL A 710 -38.10 2.40 1.68
C VAL A 710 -38.58 3.35 0.60
N SER A 711 -39.77 3.96 0.76
CA SER A 711 -40.22 4.98 -0.19
C SER A 711 -39.27 6.18 -0.23
N GLY A 712 -39.04 6.72 -1.42
CA GLY A 712 -38.14 7.84 -1.67
C GLY A 712 -38.47 9.12 -0.88
N LEU A 713 -39.71 9.26 -0.41
CA LEU A 713 -40.12 10.34 0.49
C LEU A 713 -39.28 10.37 1.80
N MET A 714 -38.74 9.24 2.26
CA MET A 714 -37.89 9.19 3.46
C MET A 714 -36.53 9.88 3.27
N LEU A 715 -36.05 10.04 2.04
CA LEU A 715 -34.79 10.75 1.74
C LEU A 715 -34.99 12.10 1.05
N ILE A 716 -36.23 12.59 0.90
CA ILE A 716 -36.52 13.87 0.24
C ILE A 716 -35.79 15.06 0.88
N GLY A 717 -35.49 14.99 2.19
CA GLY A 717 -34.65 15.98 2.88
C GLY A 717 -33.24 16.13 2.27
N VAL A 718 -32.62 15.02 1.84
CA VAL A 718 -31.31 15.04 1.15
C VAL A 718 -31.42 15.73 -0.21
N VAL A 719 -32.48 15.41 -0.98
CA VAL A 719 -32.78 16.04 -2.28
C VAL A 719 -32.97 17.55 -2.11
N LEU A 720 -33.69 17.97 -1.07
CA LEU A 720 -33.90 19.39 -0.75
C LEU A 720 -32.61 20.12 -0.33
N VAL A 721 -31.69 19.48 0.40
CA VAL A 721 -30.36 20.06 0.68
C VAL A 721 -29.52 20.14 -0.60
N ALA A 722 -29.55 19.13 -1.47
CA ALA A 722 -28.85 19.13 -2.76
C ALA A 722 -29.37 20.22 -3.71
N LEU A 723 -30.68 20.46 -3.72
CA LEU A 723 -31.32 21.56 -4.48
C LEU A 723 -30.94 22.93 -3.87
N ALA A 724 -30.96 23.06 -2.54
CA ALA A 724 -30.51 24.29 -1.87
C ALA A 724 -29.02 24.59 -2.12
N ALA A 725 -28.19 23.57 -2.38
CA ALA A 725 -26.79 23.74 -2.74
C ALA A 725 -26.58 24.48 -4.07
N LEU A 726 -27.52 24.39 -5.03
CA LEU A 726 -27.45 25.14 -6.31
C LEU A 726 -27.48 26.67 -6.10
N LEU A 727 -28.01 27.14 -4.96
CA LEU A 727 -28.03 28.56 -4.60
C LEU A 727 -26.69 29.05 -4.03
N ARG A 728 -25.66 28.19 -3.94
CA ARG A 728 -24.34 28.55 -3.40
C ARG A 728 -23.48 29.25 -4.48
N SER A 729 -22.88 30.39 -4.13
CA SER A 729 -21.92 31.11 -4.98
C SER A 729 -20.50 30.51 -4.93
N GLN A 730 -20.13 29.91 -3.80
CA GLN A 730 -18.84 29.22 -3.60
C GLN A 730 -18.90 27.75 -4.01
N ARG A 731 -17.75 27.15 -4.38
CA ARG A 731 -17.59 25.72 -4.72
C ARG A 731 -18.51 25.23 -5.86
N GLN A 732 -19.07 26.14 -6.66
CA GLN A 732 -20.05 25.84 -7.71
C GLN A 732 -19.63 24.70 -8.65
N LEU A 733 -18.37 24.65 -9.10
CA LEU A 733 -17.89 23.60 -9.99
C LEU A 733 -18.14 22.19 -9.42
N GLY A 734 -17.89 21.97 -8.13
CA GLY A 734 -18.14 20.68 -7.46
C GLY A 734 -19.63 20.35 -7.30
N ILE A 735 -20.48 21.37 -7.21
CA ILE A 735 -21.94 21.21 -7.11
C ILE A 735 -22.54 20.94 -8.49
N TRP A 736 -22.10 21.64 -9.53
CA TRP A 736 -22.50 21.39 -10.92
C TRP A 736 -22.03 20.01 -11.41
N THR A 737 -20.81 19.57 -11.09
CA THR A 737 -20.37 18.23 -11.47
C THR A 737 -21.11 17.14 -10.70
N ALA A 738 -21.39 17.33 -9.40
CA ALA A 738 -22.27 16.42 -8.66
C ALA A 738 -23.68 16.36 -9.28
N TRP A 739 -24.29 17.49 -9.65
CA TRP A 739 -25.59 17.51 -10.31
C TRP A 739 -25.60 16.90 -11.72
N ALA A 740 -24.49 17.01 -12.48
CA ALA A 740 -24.34 16.33 -13.76
C ALA A 740 -24.27 14.80 -13.60
N VAL A 741 -23.52 14.29 -12.61
CA VAL A 741 -23.48 12.86 -12.28
C VAL A 741 -24.85 12.37 -11.81
N ALA A 742 -25.54 13.16 -10.97
CA ALA A 742 -26.89 12.85 -10.52
C ALA A 742 -27.88 12.75 -11.70
N LEU A 743 -27.85 13.69 -12.65
CA LEU A 743 -28.75 13.67 -13.80
C LEU A 743 -28.51 12.44 -14.69
N VAL A 744 -27.25 12.06 -14.95
CA VAL A 744 -26.93 10.83 -15.71
C VAL A 744 -27.38 9.58 -14.94
N GLY A 745 -27.12 9.51 -13.62
CA GLY A 745 -27.58 8.40 -12.78
C GLY A 745 -29.11 8.25 -12.77
N LEU A 746 -29.86 9.36 -12.70
CA LEU A 746 -31.32 9.35 -12.76
C LEU A 746 -31.85 8.93 -14.14
N VAL A 747 -31.22 9.36 -15.23
CA VAL A 747 -31.58 8.91 -16.59
C VAL A 747 -31.35 7.40 -16.74
N PHE A 748 -30.21 6.87 -16.29
CA PHE A 748 -29.98 5.42 -16.31
C PHE A 748 -30.94 4.66 -15.40
N ALA A 749 -31.31 5.21 -14.24
CA ALA A 749 -32.29 4.60 -13.34
C ALA A 749 -33.67 4.47 -14.02
N VAL A 750 -34.14 5.53 -14.69
CA VAL A 750 -35.38 5.50 -15.48
C VAL A 750 -35.28 4.52 -16.65
N LEU A 751 -34.16 4.48 -17.38
CA LEU A 751 -33.97 3.54 -18.48
C LEU A 751 -33.93 2.08 -18.01
N SER A 752 -33.36 1.79 -16.85
CA SER A 752 -33.37 0.44 -16.28
C SER A 752 -34.73 0.04 -15.73
N ASN A 753 -35.51 0.97 -15.16
CA ASN A 753 -36.67 0.68 -14.29
C ASN A 753 -37.73 -0.26 -14.88
N ASP A 754 -37.86 -0.28 -16.21
CA ASP A 754 -38.90 -1.03 -16.92
C ASP A 754 -38.41 -2.41 -17.41
N SER A 755 -37.09 -2.68 -17.37
CA SER A 755 -36.47 -3.91 -17.88
C SER A 755 -35.42 -4.55 -16.95
N ALA A 756 -35.02 -3.87 -15.87
CA ALA A 756 -34.01 -4.30 -14.91
C ALA A 756 -34.24 -3.58 -13.57
N TRP A 757 -33.51 -3.95 -12.52
CA TRP A 757 -33.64 -3.26 -11.22
C TRP A 757 -32.80 -1.97 -11.18
N ALA A 758 -33.43 -0.84 -10.85
CA ALA A 758 -32.80 0.49 -10.89
C ALA A 758 -31.75 0.77 -9.77
N GLY A 759 -31.40 -0.23 -8.95
CA GLY A 759 -30.49 -0.09 -7.81
C GLY A 759 -29.10 0.49 -8.13
N PRO A 760 -28.35 -0.07 -9.11
CA PRO A 760 -27.04 0.46 -9.47
C PRO A 760 -27.04 1.94 -9.86
N ALA A 761 -28.02 2.35 -10.65
CA ALA A 761 -28.12 3.72 -11.15
C ALA A 761 -28.65 4.69 -10.07
N THR A 762 -29.57 4.24 -9.20
CA THR A 762 -30.00 5.02 -8.04
C THR A 762 -28.91 5.16 -6.97
N LEU A 763 -27.96 4.22 -6.83
CA LEU A 763 -26.73 4.45 -6.03
C LEU A 763 -25.88 5.60 -6.60
N VAL A 764 -25.68 5.65 -7.92
CA VAL A 764 -24.94 6.74 -8.59
C VAL A 764 -25.66 8.09 -8.42
N TYR A 765 -26.99 8.10 -8.55
CA TYR A 765 -27.82 9.27 -8.26
C TYR A 765 -27.69 9.71 -6.78
N GLY A 766 -27.86 8.77 -5.85
CA GLY A 766 -27.85 9.02 -4.40
C GLY A 766 -26.50 9.53 -3.88
N ILE A 767 -25.37 8.94 -4.30
CA ILE A 767 -24.04 9.44 -3.90
C ILE A 767 -23.76 10.84 -4.46
N ALA A 768 -24.25 11.14 -5.66
CA ALA A 768 -24.08 12.43 -6.30
C ALA A 768 -24.93 13.53 -5.65
N LEU A 769 -26.20 13.24 -5.30
CA LEU A 769 -27.02 14.11 -4.46
C LEU A 769 -26.38 14.33 -3.08
N LEU A 770 -25.87 13.28 -2.43
CA LEU A 770 -25.18 13.41 -1.14
C LEU A 770 -23.92 14.27 -1.26
N ALA A 771 -23.13 14.13 -2.33
CA ALA A 771 -21.98 15.00 -2.57
C ALA A 771 -22.41 16.48 -2.75
N ALA A 772 -23.46 16.76 -3.52
CA ALA A 772 -24.01 18.10 -3.67
C ALA A 772 -24.53 18.67 -2.34
N ALA A 773 -25.28 17.87 -1.56
CA ALA A 773 -25.82 18.26 -0.27
C ALA A 773 -24.71 18.58 0.77
N VAL A 774 -23.69 17.72 0.85
CA VAL A 774 -22.52 17.89 1.72
C VAL A 774 -21.72 19.14 1.32
N LEU A 775 -21.49 19.37 0.02
CA LEU A 775 -20.86 20.60 -0.50
C LEU A 775 -21.73 21.86 -0.31
N GLY A 776 -23.05 21.73 -0.20
CA GLY A 776 -23.96 22.82 0.13
C GLY A 776 -23.94 23.20 1.62
N ALA A 777 -23.98 22.19 2.49
CA ALA A 777 -24.02 22.32 3.95
C ALA A 777 -22.67 22.71 4.58
N ASP A 778 -21.55 22.51 3.88
CA ASP A 778 -20.23 22.90 4.39
C ASP A 778 -20.15 24.41 4.70
N GLY A 779 -19.62 24.76 5.88
CA GLY A 779 -19.62 26.14 6.38
C GLY A 779 -21.01 26.79 6.54
N ALA A 780 -22.11 26.03 6.63
CA ALA A 780 -23.45 26.62 6.81
C ALA A 780 -23.63 27.29 8.19
N ARG A 781 -23.07 26.72 9.26
CA ARG A 781 -23.23 27.25 10.64
C ARG A 781 -22.69 28.68 10.80
N ALA A 782 -21.56 29.00 10.18
CA ALA A 782 -20.99 30.35 10.19
C ALA A 782 -21.92 31.34 9.45
N ARG A 783 -22.29 31.01 8.21
CA ARG A 783 -23.17 31.83 7.36
C ARG A 783 -24.56 32.11 7.94
N VAL A 784 -25.10 31.20 8.76
CA VAL A 784 -26.37 31.42 9.47
C VAL A 784 -26.20 32.38 10.66
N ALA A 785 -25.03 32.40 11.32
CA ALA A 785 -24.71 33.38 12.37
C ALA A 785 -24.37 34.78 11.79
N GLU A 786 -23.86 34.84 10.56
CA GLU A 786 -23.56 36.08 9.82
C GLU A 786 -24.80 36.80 9.25
N GLN A 787 -25.97 36.15 9.24
CA GLN A 787 -27.20 36.68 8.63
C GLN A 787 -28.27 37.04 9.67
N SER A 788 -28.93 38.18 9.46
CA SER A 788 -30.07 38.59 10.28
C SER A 788 -31.25 37.60 10.17
N PHE A 789 -31.98 37.45 11.28
CA PHE A 789 -33.07 36.48 11.38
C PHE A 789 -34.20 36.80 10.37
N GLY A 790 -34.60 35.79 9.60
CA GLY A 790 -35.62 35.94 8.55
C GLY A 790 -36.02 34.59 7.97
N TRP A 791 -37.07 34.57 7.13
CA TRP A 791 -37.80 33.36 6.71
C TRP A 791 -36.96 32.22 6.15
N ARG A 792 -35.77 32.51 5.58
CA ARG A 792 -34.83 31.50 5.06
C ARG A 792 -34.26 30.61 6.16
N GLN A 793 -34.11 31.11 7.39
CA GLN A 793 -33.55 30.36 8.52
C GLN A 793 -34.46 29.21 9.02
N PRO A 794 -35.76 29.40 9.31
CA PRO A 794 -36.64 28.28 9.66
C PRO A 794 -36.84 27.29 8.50
N VAL A 795 -36.86 27.75 7.24
CA VAL A 795 -36.89 26.85 6.07
C VAL A 795 -35.62 25.99 6.01
N ALA A 796 -34.43 26.58 6.19
CA ALA A 796 -33.18 25.83 6.24
C ALA A 796 -33.13 24.86 7.43
N ALA A 797 -33.68 25.24 8.59
CA ALA A 797 -33.78 24.38 9.76
C ALA A 797 -34.71 23.18 9.52
N LEU A 798 -35.87 23.37 8.88
CA LEU A 798 -36.78 22.29 8.50
C LEU A 798 -36.16 21.33 7.49
N ILE A 799 -35.46 21.85 6.47
CA ILE A 799 -34.74 21.04 5.48
C ILE A 799 -33.61 20.23 6.14
N ALA A 800 -32.85 20.86 7.04
CA ALA A 800 -31.78 20.18 7.80
C ALA A 800 -32.34 19.10 8.76
N LEU A 801 -33.49 19.38 9.41
CA LEU A 801 -34.19 18.41 10.25
C LEU A 801 -34.66 17.20 9.42
N ALA A 802 -35.29 17.43 8.26
CA ALA A 802 -35.71 16.35 7.36
C ALA A 802 -34.53 15.49 6.88
N ALA A 803 -33.40 16.13 6.52
CA ALA A 803 -32.18 15.45 6.10
C ALA A 803 -31.46 14.69 7.24
N ALA A 804 -31.73 15.01 8.50
CA ALA A 804 -31.22 14.28 9.66
C ALA A 804 -32.16 13.15 10.11
N VAL A 805 -33.47 13.41 10.17
CA VAL A 805 -34.48 12.47 10.67
C VAL A 805 -34.75 11.33 9.69
N GLY A 806 -34.85 11.62 8.38
CA GLY A 806 -35.13 10.60 7.36
C GLY A 806 -34.17 9.40 7.41
N PRO A 807 -32.84 9.61 7.24
CA PRO A 807 -31.86 8.53 7.31
C PRO A 807 -31.80 7.81 8.67
N LEU A 808 -32.10 8.51 9.77
CA LEU A 808 -32.19 7.90 11.10
C LEU A 808 -33.38 6.93 11.20
N LEU A 809 -34.54 7.32 10.68
CA LEU A 809 -35.73 6.45 10.61
C LEU A 809 -35.50 5.23 9.70
N VAL A 810 -34.77 5.39 8.59
CA VAL A 810 -34.38 4.25 7.73
C VAL A 810 -33.47 3.27 8.48
N ALA A 811 -32.40 3.77 9.12
CA ALA A 811 -31.46 2.93 9.86
C ALA A 811 -32.12 2.19 11.06
N VAL A 812 -32.99 2.86 11.80
CA VAL A 812 -33.75 2.26 12.91
C VAL A 812 -34.81 1.28 12.40
N GLY A 813 -35.53 1.65 11.33
CA GLY A 813 -36.54 0.78 10.70
C GLY A 813 -35.94 -0.52 10.19
N TRP A 814 -34.77 -0.46 9.53
CA TRP A 814 -34.04 -1.62 9.04
C TRP A 814 -33.49 -2.50 10.17
N MET A 815 -32.95 -1.90 11.25
CA MET A 815 -32.53 -2.64 12.44
C MET A 815 -33.69 -3.42 13.08
N ILE A 816 -34.87 -2.79 13.21
CA ILE A 816 -36.05 -3.41 13.83
C ILE A 816 -36.63 -4.48 12.88
N GLY A 817 -36.94 -4.11 11.64
CA GLY A 817 -37.57 -4.99 10.66
C GLY A 817 -36.73 -6.22 10.33
N GLY A 818 -35.40 -6.07 10.28
CA GLY A 818 -34.49 -7.09 9.78
C GLY A 818 -33.91 -6.71 8.41
N ALA A 819 -32.84 -7.38 8.03
CA ALA A 819 -32.24 -7.29 6.69
C ALA A 819 -32.68 -8.47 5.78
N ASP A 820 -33.40 -9.43 6.36
CA ASP A 820 -34.06 -10.55 5.71
C ASP A 820 -35.16 -10.08 4.73
N GLY A 821 -35.33 -10.88 3.68
CA GLY A 821 -36.19 -10.61 2.51
C GLY A 821 -36.31 -11.89 1.69
N PRO A 822 -36.25 -11.82 0.34
CA PRO A 822 -36.06 -13.02 -0.48
C PRO A 822 -34.79 -13.82 -0.16
N VAL A 823 -33.75 -13.20 0.40
CA VAL A 823 -32.52 -13.90 0.86
C VAL A 823 -32.74 -14.52 2.24
N GLU A 824 -32.42 -15.80 2.36
CA GLU A 824 -32.45 -16.56 3.61
C GLU A 824 -31.22 -17.49 3.74
N ARG A 825 -31.03 -18.07 4.94
CA ARG A 825 -30.14 -19.21 5.17
C ARG A 825 -30.93 -20.49 4.95
N ARG A 826 -30.57 -21.26 3.92
CA ARG A 826 -31.25 -22.52 3.56
C ARG A 826 -30.28 -23.61 3.14
N ASP A 827 -30.83 -24.80 2.91
CA ASP A 827 -30.10 -25.90 2.30
C ASP A 827 -29.64 -25.49 0.87
N PRO A 828 -28.35 -25.65 0.50
CA PRO A 828 -27.91 -25.43 -0.88
C PRO A 828 -28.43 -26.48 -1.89
N VAL A 829 -29.04 -27.58 -1.43
CA VAL A 829 -29.67 -28.59 -2.30
C VAL A 829 -31.09 -28.12 -2.66
N GLN A 830 -31.32 -27.89 -3.96
CA GLN A 830 -32.58 -27.38 -4.53
C GLN A 830 -33.54 -28.48 -4.99
N VAL A 831 -33.00 -29.68 -5.30
CA VAL A 831 -33.78 -30.88 -5.65
C VAL A 831 -33.85 -31.84 -4.44
N PRO A 832 -34.81 -32.78 -4.37
CA PRO A 832 -34.82 -33.77 -3.30
C PRO A 832 -33.51 -34.57 -3.24
N ALA A 833 -32.99 -34.85 -2.04
CA ALA A 833 -31.63 -35.39 -1.88
C ALA A 833 -31.34 -36.69 -2.66
N PHE A 834 -32.34 -37.56 -2.85
CA PHE A 834 -32.18 -38.77 -3.66
C PHE A 834 -32.02 -38.48 -5.17
N VAL A 835 -32.62 -37.39 -5.67
CA VAL A 835 -32.45 -36.90 -7.05
C VAL A 835 -31.05 -36.34 -7.25
N ALA A 836 -30.54 -35.60 -6.25
CA ALA A 836 -29.17 -35.10 -6.25
C ALA A 836 -28.15 -36.24 -6.30
N GLU A 837 -28.35 -37.29 -5.48
CA GLU A 837 -27.50 -38.49 -5.45
C GLU A 837 -27.61 -39.30 -6.76
N GLU A 838 -28.82 -39.52 -7.30
CA GLU A 838 -29.03 -40.25 -8.55
C GLU A 838 -28.42 -39.52 -9.76
N SER A 839 -28.41 -38.18 -9.74
CA SER A 839 -27.71 -37.34 -10.72
C SER A 839 -26.17 -37.37 -10.58
N GLY A 840 -25.66 -37.62 -9.37
CA GLY A 840 -24.23 -37.80 -9.10
C GLY A 840 -23.66 -39.16 -9.54
N ASN A 841 -24.52 -40.16 -9.79
CA ASN A 841 -24.11 -41.48 -10.26
C ASN A 841 -23.51 -41.47 -11.67
N ARG A 842 -22.94 -42.62 -12.07
CA ARG A 842 -22.33 -42.89 -13.39
C ARG A 842 -23.20 -42.52 -14.60
N ASP A 843 -24.52 -42.45 -14.42
CA ASP A 843 -25.48 -42.21 -15.50
C ASP A 843 -25.75 -40.70 -15.71
N GLN A 844 -25.30 -39.84 -14.77
CA GLN A 844 -25.21 -38.37 -14.91
C GLN A 844 -26.51 -37.69 -15.39
N THR A 845 -27.63 -38.17 -14.87
CA THR A 845 -28.98 -37.75 -15.24
C THR A 845 -29.25 -36.30 -14.83
N ARG A 846 -30.24 -35.67 -15.46
CA ARG A 846 -30.64 -34.28 -15.21
C ARG A 846 -32.06 -34.18 -14.66
N THR A 847 -32.33 -33.07 -13.97
CA THR A 847 -33.67 -32.65 -13.55
C THR A 847 -34.09 -31.42 -14.35
N LEU A 848 -35.24 -31.50 -15.00
CA LEU A 848 -35.91 -30.35 -15.58
C LEU A 848 -36.73 -29.66 -14.49
N VAL A 849 -36.28 -28.49 -14.04
CA VAL A 849 -37.04 -27.65 -13.11
C VAL A 849 -37.94 -26.74 -13.93
N LEU A 850 -39.23 -26.73 -13.63
CA LEU A 850 -40.25 -25.88 -14.24
C LEU A 850 -40.74 -24.85 -13.22
N ASP A 851 -40.76 -23.59 -13.61
CA ASP A 851 -41.34 -22.48 -12.83
C ASP A 851 -42.34 -21.70 -13.69
N SER A 852 -43.41 -21.19 -13.10
CA SER A 852 -44.53 -20.65 -13.87
C SER A 852 -45.46 -19.77 -13.04
N ASP A 853 -45.48 -18.47 -13.33
CA ASP A 853 -46.48 -17.53 -12.81
C ASP A 853 -47.86 -17.67 -13.49
N SER A 854 -47.92 -18.27 -14.69
CA SER A 854 -49.15 -18.41 -15.47
C SER A 854 -49.09 -19.56 -16.47
N ALA A 855 -50.21 -20.19 -16.78
CA ALA A 855 -50.26 -21.29 -17.76
C ALA A 855 -49.90 -20.87 -19.22
N ALA A 856 -49.64 -19.58 -19.46
CA ALA A 856 -49.16 -19.04 -20.74
C ALA A 856 -47.63 -18.77 -20.76
N HIS A 857 -46.96 -18.75 -19.60
CA HIS A 857 -45.53 -18.48 -19.47
C HIS A 857 -44.89 -19.45 -18.47
N VAL A 858 -43.92 -20.23 -18.95
CA VAL A 858 -43.19 -21.22 -18.17
C VAL A 858 -41.70 -20.95 -18.36
N GLY A 859 -41.02 -20.58 -17.28
CA GLY A 859 -39.58 -20.65 -17.21
C GLY A 859 -39.15 -22.10 -16.94
N TYR A 860 -37.99 -22.49 -17.45
CA TYR A 860 -37.40 -23.77 -17.09
C TYR A 860 -35.89 -23.66 -16.92
N MET A 861 -35.34 -24.55 -16.09
CA MET A 861 -33.90 -24.71 -15.93
C MET A 861 -33.57 -26.20 -15.93
N LEU A 862 -32.54 -26.57 -16.69
CA LEU A 862 -32.09 -27.94 -16.81
C LEU A 862 -30.85 -28.14 -15.91
N VAL A 863 -31.02 -28.87 -14.81
CA VAL A 863 -30.11 -28.91 -13.66
C VAL A 863 -29.48 -30.29 -13.50
N ARG A 864 -28.21 -30.35 -13.04
CA ARG A 864 -27.50 -31.58 -12.66
C ARG A 864 -27.06 -31.48 -11.20
N GLY A 865 -26.89 -32.63 -10.53
CA GLY A 865 -26.49 -32.73 -9.13
C GLY A 865 -27.50 -32.10 -8.18
N SER A 866 -26.99 -31.33 -7.21
CA SER A 866 -27.76 -30.83 -6.07
C SER A 866 -28.64 -29.61 -6.35
N GLY A 867 -28.46 -28.92 -7.47
CA GLY A 867 -29.09 -27.62 -7.74
C GLY A 867 -28.15 -26.69 -8.49
N ALA A 868 -28.69 -25.61 -9.05
CA ALA A 868 -27.89 -24.56 -9.65
C ALA A 868 -27.01 -23.84 -8.60
N ARG A 869 -25.87 -23.33 -9.06
CA ARG A 869 -24.84 -22.65 -8.26
C ARG A 869 -24.59 -21.23 -8.78
N LEU A 870 -23.94 -20.42 -7.95
CA LEU A 870 -23.52 -19.05 -8.32
C LEU A 870 -22.70 -19.05 -9.62
N GLY A 871 -23.22 -18.38 -10.66
CA GLY A 871 -22.65 -18.34 -12.01
C GLY A 871 -23.41 -19.18 -13.06
N ASP A 872 -24.15 -20.21 -12.64
CA ASP A 872 -24.85 -21.11 -13.56
C ASP A 872 -26.02 -20.43 -14.27
N GLY A 873 -26.68 -19.46 -13.61
CA GLY A 873 -27.81 -18.74 -14.20
C GLY A 873 -27.38 -17.85 -15.38
N GLU A 874 -26.27 -17.13 -15.21
CA GLU A 874 -25.68 -16.28 -16.24
C GLU A 874 -25.09 -17.12 -17.38
N LEU A 875 -24.48 -18.27 -17.07
CA LEU A 875 -24.02 -19.22 -18.08
C LEU A 875 -25.19 -19.76 -18.93
N ALA A 876 -26.26 -20.24 -18.27
CA ALA A 876 -27.46 -20.74 -18.95
C ALA A 876 -28.13 -19.67 -19.84
N ALA A 877 -28.15 -18.41 -19.41
CA ALA A 877 -28.64 -17.30 -20.24
C ALA A 877 -27.73 -17.02 -21.46
N SER A 878 -26.42 -17.26 -21.34
CA SER A 878 -25.44 -16.95 -22.39
C SER A 878 -25.25 -18.04 -23.46
N ASP A 879 -25.56 -19.31 -23.17
CA ASP A 879 -25.60 -20.39 -24.17
C ASP A 879 -26.84 -20.28 -25.10
N GLY A 880 -27.92 -19.62 -24.65
CA GLY A 880 -29.07 -19.23 -25.46
C GLY A 880 -30.22 -20.26 -25.58
N GLU A 881 -31.25 -19.91 -26.36
CA GLU A 881 -32.47 -20.71 -26.54
C GLU A 881 -32.20 -22.05 -27.24
N ASN A 882 -32.31 -23.16 -26.48
CA ASN A 882 -32.29 -24.49 -27.08
C ASN A 882 -33.67 -24.80 -27.70
N SER A 883 -33.87 -24.32 -28.92
CA SER A 883 -35.17 -24.42 -29.61
C SER A 883 -35.67 -25.86 -29.85
N GLY A 884 -34.88 -26.89 -29.56
CA GLY A 884 -35.37 -28.27 -29.43
C GLY A 884 -36.06 -28.49 -28.09
N LEU A 885 -35.35 -28.21 -26.99
CA LEU A 885 -35.85 -28.31 -25.62
C LEU A 885 -37.03 -27.35 -25.35
N ASP A 886 -37.00 -26.12 -25.87
CA ASP A 886 -38.11 -25.16 -25.73
C ASP A 886 -39.43 -25.72 -26.29
N LYS A 887 -39.35 -26.39 -27.45
CA LYS A 887 -40.50 -27.05 -28.07
C LYS A 887 -40.94 -28.27 -27.26
N ILE A 888 -40.02 -28.99 -26.63
CA ILE A 888 -40.35 -30.13 -25.76
C ILE A 888 -41.07 -29.63 -24.49
N VAL A 889 -40.57 -28.58 -23.83
CA VAL A 889 -41.19 -27.99 -22.63
C VAL A 889 -42.55 -27.36 -22.96
N ALA A 890 -42.66 -26.61 -24.06
CA ALA A 890 -43.93 -26.05 -24.51
C ALA A 890 -44.97 -27.14 -24.82
N ASN A 891 -44.60 -28.19 -25.57
CA ASN A 891 -45.49 -29.32 -25.85
C ASN A 891 -45.80 -30.16 -24.60
N LEU A 892 -44.91 -30.20 -23.61
CA LEU A 892 -45.12 -30.88 -22.34
C LEU A 892 -46.19 -30.15 -21.51
N VAL A 893 -46.04 -28.83 -21.31
CA VAL A 893 -47.00 -28.07 -20.48
C VAL A 893 -48.34 -27.81 -21.21
N ALA A 894 -48.33 -27.73 -22.54
CA ALA A 894 -49.56 -27.68 -23.34
C ALA A 894 -50.28 -29.06 -23.44
N GLY A 895 -49.63 -30.16 -23.04
CA GLY A 895 -50.19 -31.52 -23.15
C GLY A 895 -50.33 -32.02 -24.59
N SER A 896 -49.50 -31.49 -25.50
CA SER A 896 -49.64 -31.66 -26.96
C SER A 896 -48.53 -32.51 -27.56
N GLY A 897 -48.62 -33.83 -27.43
CA GLY A 897 -47.75 -34.80 -28.12
C GLY A 897 -47.87 -36.21 -27.55
N ALA A 898 -47.22 -37.18 -28.20
CA ALA A 898 -47.34 -38.61 -27.86
C ALA A 898 -46.09 -39.19 -27.17
N ASP A 899 -44.90 -38.64 -27.44
CA ASP A 899 -43.61 -39.26 -27.13
C ASP A 899 -42.72 -38.37 -26.22
N GLN A 900 -43.33 -37.48 -25.43
CA GLN A 900 -42.64 -36.49 -24.59
C GLN A 900 -41.57 -37.11 -23.67
N ALA A 901 -41.84 -38.28 -23.10
CA ALA A 901 -40.88 -39.00 -22.24
C ALA A 901 -39.60 -39.43 -22.98
N ASP A 902 -39.71 -39.85 -24.26
CA ASP A 902 -38.55 -40.18 -25.09
C ASP A 902 -37.71 -38.94 -25.38
N GLN A 903 -38.37 -37.84 -25.78
CA GLN A 903 -37.70 -36.57 -26.09
C GLN A 903 -36.97 -36.00 -24.87
N LEU A 904 -37.57 -36.06 -23.67
CA LEU A 904 -36.91 -35.71 -22.40
C LEU A 904 -35.70 -36.61 -22.12
N GLY A 905 -35.83 -37.92 -22.39
CA GLY A 905 -34.73 -38.88 -22.27
C GLY A 905 -33.52 -38.59 -23.17
N LYS A 906 -33.73 -37.94 -24.33
CA LYS A 906 -32.62 -37.49 -25.21
C LYS A 906 -31.74 -36.40 -24.56
N PHE A 907 -32.32 -35.58 -23.69
CA PHE A 907 -31.61 -34.57 -22.89
C PHE A 907 -31.07 -35.13 -21.55
N ALA A 908 -31.15 -36.46 -21.37
CA ALA A 908 -30.86 -37.19 -20.12
C ALA A 908 -31.71 -36.74 -18.92
N VAL A 909 -32.91 -36.21 -19.15
CA VAL A 909 -33.85 -35.83 -18.08
C VAL A 909 -34.46 -37.09 -17.46
N ALA A 910 -34.14 -37.35 -16.19
CA ALA A 910 -34.78 -38.42 -15.41
C ALA A 910 -35.99 -37.92 -14.60
N TYR A 911 -36.02 -36.61 -14.32
CA TYR A 911 -36.95 -35.99 -13.38
C TYR A 911 -37.49 -34.66 -13.89
N VAL A 912 -38.78 -34.42 -13.64
CA VAL A 912 -39.42 -33.12 -13.84
C VAL A 912 -39.89 -32.62 -12.47
N LEU A 913 -39.35 -31.47 -12.04
CA LEU A 913 -39.67 -30.82 -10.77
C LEU A 913 -40.43 -29.52 -11.05
N VAL A 914 -41.69 -29.43 -10.63
CA VAL A 914 -42.46 -28.18 -10.67
C VAL A 914 -42.27 -27.43 -9.36
N HIS A 915 -41.87 -26.16 -9.45
CA HIS A 915 -41.59 -25.30 -8.30
C HIS A 915 -42.87 -24.81 -7.59
N GLN A 916 -42.72 -24.33 -6.36
CA GLN A 916 -43.81 -23.85 -5.53
C GLN A 916 -44.40 -22.54 -6.09
N GLY A 917 -45.60 -22.61 -6.64
CA GLY A 917 -46.34 -21.46 -7.16
C GLY A 917 -47.12 -21.77 -8.44
N ALA A 918 -46.64 -22.76 -9.21
CA ALA A 918 -47.17 -23.10 -10.52
C ALA A 918 -48.69 -23.38 -10.54
N PRO A 919 -49.42 -22.95 -11.59
CA PRO A 919 -50.84 -23.24 -11.74
C PRO A 919 -51.14 -24.75 -11.69
N ARG A 920 -52.24 -25.11 -11.02
CA ARG A 920 -52.80 -26.49 -10.97
C ARG A 920 -53.20 -27.06 -12.33
N GLU A 921 -52.93 -26.36 -13.42
CA GLU A 921 -53.17 -26.78 -14.80
C GLU A 921 -51.93 -27.51 -15.32
N VAL A 922 -50.73 -26.95 -15.11
CA VAL A 922 -49.44 -27.57 -15.41
C VAL A 922 -49.33 -28.95 -14.75
N THR A 923 -49.65 -29.04 -13.45
CA THR A 923 -49.57 -30.31 -12.71
C THR A 923 -50.55 -31.36 -13.21
N ARG A 924 -51.79 -30.95 -13.59
CA ARG A 924 -52.79 -31.85 -14.18
C ARG A 924 -52.41 -32.34 -15.59
N VAL A 925 -51.66 -31.56 -16.35
CA VAL A 925 -51.13 -31.98 -17.66
C VAL A 925 -50.01 -33.00 -17.48
N LEU A 926 -49.07 -32.76 -16.55
CA LEU A 926 -48.00 -33.72 -16.24
C LEU A 926 -48.56 -35.05 -15.72
N ASP A 927 -49.56 -35.01 -14.82
CA ASP A 927 -50.28 -36.20 -14.33
C ASP A 927 -51.05 -36.98 -15.42
N ALA A 928 -51.30 -36.36 -16.57
CA ALA A 928 -51.97 -36.96 -17.73
C ALA A 928 -50.99 -37.32 -18.89
N THR A 929 -49.70 -37.02 -18.75
CA THR A 929 -48.69 -37.21 -19.81
C THR A 929 -48.18 -38.65 -19.81
N PRO A 930 -48.28 -39.40 -20.92
CA PRO A 930 -47.74 -40.76 -21.01
C PRO A 930 -46.23 -40.82 -20.75
N GLY A 931 -45.80 -41.74 -19.88
CA GLY A 931 -44.40 -41.95 -19.52
C GLY A 931 -43.84 -41.00 -18.45
N LEU A 932 -44.70 -40.24 -17.75
CA LEU A 932 -44.36 -39.57 -16.50
C LEU A 932 -45.10 -40.20 -15.31
N SER A 933 -44.37 -40.53 -14.25
CA SER A 933 -44.92 -41.05 -13.00
C SER A 933 -44.68 -40.10 -11.83
N ARG A 934 -45.75 -39.64 -11.17
CA ARG A 934 -45.66 -38.70 -10.04
C ARG A 934 -45.10 -39.41 -8.80
N LEU A 935 -43.93 -38.97 -8.32
CA LEU A 935 -43.26 -39.57 -7.15
C LEU A 935 -43.66 -38.92 -5.82
N SER A 936 -43.73 -37.58 -5.78
CA SER A 936 -43.92 -36.86 -4.52
C SER A 936 -44.47 -35.45 -4.73
N GLU A 937 -45.25 -35.00 -3.76
CA GLU A 937 -45.68 -33.60 -3.60
C GLU A 937 -45.36 -33.18 -2.16
N GLN A 938 -44.52 -32.15 -2.00
CA GLN A 938 -44.08 -31.66 -0.70
C GLN A 938 -43.93 -30.13 -0.74
N ASN A 939 -44.43 -29.45 0.29
CA ASN A 939 -44.35 -27.99 0.44
C ASN A 939 -44.88 -27.15 -0.74
N GLY A 940 -45.69 -27.74 -1.63
CA GLY A 940 -46.22 -27.09 -2.83
C GLY A 940 -45.38 -27.27 -4.09
N SER A 941 -44.20 -27.89 -3.98
CA SER A 941 -43.45 -28.41 -5.13
C SER A 941 -43.84 -29.87 -5.40
N ALA A 942 -43.75 -30.30 -6.66
CA ALA A 942 -44.11 -31.65 -7.07
C ALA A 942 -43.11 -32.25 -8.06
N LEU A 943 -42.85 -33.56 -7.96
CA LEU A 943 -41.83 -34.28 -8.70
C LEU A 943 -42.44 -35.45 -9.48
N TRP A 944 -42.10 -35.54 -10.76
CA TRP A 944 -42.38 -36.66 -11.66
C TRP A 944 -41.07 -37.32 -12.09
N ARG A 945 -41.06 -38.64 -12.25
CA ARG A 945 -40.00 -39.43 -12.89
C ARG A 945 -40.37 -39.66 -14.36
N VAL A 946 -39.37 -39.69 -15.24
CA VAL A 946 -39.51 -40.18 -16.62
C VAL A 946 -39.40 -41.71 -16.60
N ASP A 947 -40.39 -42.40 -17.14
CA ASP A 947 -40.49 -43.88 -17.10
C ASP A 947 -39.59 -44.56 -18.17
N GLN A 948 -38.34 -44.15 -18.26
CA GLN A 948 -37.31 -44.69 -19.15
C GLN A 948 -35.93 -44.76 -18.47
N ASP A 949 -35.09 -45.68 -18.91
CA ASP A 949 -33.67 -45.72 -18.56
C ASP A 949 -32.93 -44.60 -19.32
N VAL A 950 -32.54 -43.53 -18.62
CA VAL A 950 -31.87 -42.36 -19.21
C VAL A 950 -30.47 -42.19 -18.65
N ALA A 951 -29.53 -41.75 -19.49
CA ALA A 951 -28.15 -41.47 -19.10
C ALA A 951 -27.53 -40.39 -19.99
N ARG A 952 -26.53 -39.65 -19.47
CA ARG A 952 -25.74 -38.67 -20.22
C ARG A 952 -25.10 -39.28 -21.47
N ALA A 953 -24.52 -40.47 -21.36
CA ALA A 953 -23.88 -41.16 -22.47
C ALA A 953 -24.64 -42.45 -22.81
N THR A 954 -24.95 -42.64 -24.10
CA THR A 954 -25.75 -43.77 -24.58
C THR A 954 -25.19 -44.29 -25.91
N ILE A 955 -25.09 -45.61 -26.08
CA ILE A 955 -24.83 -46.23 -27.39
C ILE A 955 -26.17 -46.46 -28.08
N VAL A 956 -26.31 -45.92 -29.29
CA VAL A 956 -27.54 -45.96 -30.10
C VAL A 956 -27.26 -46.75 -31.40
N THR A 957 -28.29 -47.44 -31.91
CA THR A 957 -28.27 -48.19 -33.18
C THR A 957 -29.62 -48.05 -33.88
N ASP A 958 -29.66 -48.15 -35.20
CA ASP A 958 -30.86 -47.91 -36.04
C ASP A 958 -32.10 -48.77 -35.72
N SER A 959 -31.97 -49.80 -34.88
CA SER A 959 -33.06 -50.72 -34.52
C SER A 959 -33.02 -51.26 -33.08
N GLY A 960 -32.06 -50.81 -32.25
CA GLY A 960 -31.88 -51.29 -30.88
C GLY A 960 -32.31 -50.26 -29.83
N LYS A 961 -32.64 -50.72 -28.62
CA LYS A 961 -32.78 -49.82 -27.46
C LYS A 961 -31.43 -49.15 -27.15
N PRO A 962 -31.40 -47.87 -26.76
CA PRO A 962 -30.19 -47.22 -26.27
C PRO A 962 -29.58 -47.97 -25.08
N GLN A 963 -28.26 -48.13 -25.06
CA GLN A 963 -27.52 -48.74 -23.95
C GLN A 963 -26.79 -47.65 -23.16
N PRO A 964 -27.01 -47.48 -21.84
CA PRO A 964 -26.32 -46.47 -21.05
C PRO A 964 -24.83 -46.79 -20.90
N VAL A 965 -24.01 -45.74 -20.86
CA VAL A 965 -22.55 -45.78 -20.69
C VAL A 965 -22.17 -44.94 -19.48
N ALA A 966 -21.37 -45.52 -18.57
CA ALA A 966 -20.88 -44.82 -17.39
C ALA A 966 -20.00 -43.61 -17.78
N ALA A 967 -20.39 -42.42 -17.32
CA ALA A 967 -19.79 -41.13 -17.63
C ALA A 967 -19.56 -40.28 -16.36
N GLY A 968 -18.62 -39.34 -16.41
CA GLY A 968 -18.52 -38.23 -15.46
C GLY A 968 -19.29 -36.99 -15.94
N PRO A 969 -19.17 -35.83 -15.27
CA PRO A 969 -19.87 -34.61 -15.65
C PRO A 969 -19.45 -34.05 -17.03
N VAL A 970 -18.18 -34.22 -17.40
CA VAL A 970 -17.60 -33.78 -18.69
C VAL A 970 -16.86 -34.95 -19.34
N GLU A 971 -15.89 -35.54 -18.65
CA GLU A 971 -15.09 -36.67 -19.17
C GLU A 971 -15.80 -38.03 -19.07
N ILE A 972 -15.30 -39.02 -19.81
CA ILE A 972 -15.72 -40.42 -19.77
C ILE A 972 -14.48 -41.31 -19.85
N HIS A 973 -14.28 -42.18 -18.86
CA HIS A 973 -13.19 -43.16 -18.83
C HIS A 973 -13.76 -44.53 -18.45
N THR A 974 -14.07 -45.37 -19.44
CA THR A 974 -14.85 -46.60 -19.23
C THR A 974 -14.48 -47.70 -20.23
N THR A 975 -15.10 -48.88 -20.12
CA THR A 975 -14.93 -49.98 -21.08
C THR A 975 -16.29 -50.30 -21.69
N ILE A 976 -16.37 -50.26 -23.02
CA ILE A 976 -17.61 -50.58 -23.76
C ILE A 976 -17.54 -52.00 -24.36
N PRO A 977 -18.66 -52.74 -24.41
CA PRO A 977 -18.71 -54.08 -24.97
C PRO A 977 -18.59 -54.08 -26.50
N GLU A 978 -18.42 -55.25 -27.10
CA GLU A 978 -18.65 -55.49 -28.52
C GLU A 978 -20.13 -55.28 -28.89
N GLY A 979 -20.43 -55.00 -30.16
CA GLY A 979 -21.78 -54.74 -30.66
C GLY A 979 -21.86 -54.81 -32.19
N SER A 980 -23.00 -54.40 -32.76
CA SER A 980 -23.18 -54.32 -34.22
C SER A 980 -22.40 -53.14 -34.82
N ASP A 981 -21.97 -53.29 -36.08
CA ASP A 981 -21.51 -52.15 -36.88
C ASP A 981 -22.61 -51.08 -37.04
N GLY A 982 -22.21 -49.83 -37.26
CA GLY A 982 -23.13 -48.69 -37.36
C GLY A 982 -23.68 -48.17 -36.03
N ARG A 983 -23.11 -48.60 -34.89
CA ARG A 983 -23.48 -48.07 -33.57
C ARG A 983 -22.77 -46.73 -33.29
N THR A 984 -23.45 -45.83 -32.60
CA THR A 984 -22.98 -44.46 -32.33
C THR A 984 -23.07 -44.16 -30.85
N LEU A 985 -22.01 -43.63 -30.25
CA LEU A 985 -22.08 -43.02 -28.93
C LEU A 985 -22.76 -41.66 -29.07
N ARG A 986 -23.87 -41.44 -28.35
CA ARG A 986 -24.51 -40.13 -28.16
C ARG A 986 -24.25 -39.65 -26.75
N LEU A 987 -23.75 -38.43 -26.62
CA LEU A 987 -23.71 -37.66 -25.39
C LEU A 987 -24.89 -36.70 -25.40
N ALA A 988 -25.64 -36.60 -24.31
CA ALA A 988 -26.73 -35.63 -24.13
C ALA A 988 -26.19 -34.21 -23.87
N ASP A 989 -25.13 -33.81 -24.54
CA ASP A 989 -24.47 -32.50 -24.43
C ASP A 989 -24.35 -31.87 -25.82
N THR A 990 -24.31 -30.54 -25.91
CA THR A 990 -24.27 -29.82 -27.20
C THR A 990 -23.05 -30.21 -28.05
N ALA A 991 -23.26 -30.43 -29.35
CA ALA A 991 -22.18 -30.79 -30.27
C ALA A 991 -21.19 -29.63 -30.49
N ASP A 992 -19.89 -29.90 -30.33
CA ASP A 992 -18.83 -28.90 -30.45
C ASP A 992 -17.47 -29.47 -30.95
N ALA A 993 -16.64 -28.57 -31.49
CA ALA A 993 -15.32 -28.86 -32.03
C ALA A 993 -14.20 -29.14 -30.99
N GLY A 994 -14.42 -28.92 -29.69
CA GLY A 994 -13.49 -29.29 -28.61
C GLY A 994 -13.64 -30.73 -28.08
N TRP A 995 -14.77 -31.40 -28.31
CA TRP A 995 -15.00 -32.78 -27.87
C TRP A 995 -14.10 -33.78 -28.61
N THR A 996 -13.31 -34.59 -27.92
CA THR A 996 -12.51 -35.67 -28.51
C THR A 996 -12.79 -37.02 -27.85
N ALA A 997 -12.69 -38.10 -28.61
CA ALA A 997 -12.91 -39.46 -28.12
C ALA A 997 -11.94 -40.46 -28.78
N THR A 998 -11.51 -41.44 -28.00
CA THR A 998 -10.71 -42.57 -28.49
C THR A 998 -11.25 -43.90 -27.96
N LEU A 999 -11.04 -44.96 -28.75
CA LEU A 999 -11.26 -46.35 -28.35
C LEU A 999 -9.94 -47.10 -28.45
N ASP A 1000 -9.43 -47.61 -27.33
CA ASP A 1000 -8.08 -48.19 -27.17
C ASP A 1000 -6.97 -47.29 -27.77
N GLY A 1001 -7.11 -45.97 -27.57
CA GLY A 1001 -6.18 -44.96 -28.09
C GLY A 1001 -6.29 -44.63 -29.58
N LYS A 1002 -7.26 -45.19 -30.31
CA LYS A 1002 -7.57 -44.80 -31.70
C LYS A 1002 -8.67 -43.73 -31.71
N PRO A 1003 -8.50 -42.60 -32.41
CA PRO A 1003 -9.52 -41.55 -32.47
C PRO A 1003 -10.78 -42.02 -33.20
N LEU A 1004 -11.94 -41.55 -32.74
CA LEU A 1004 -13.26 -41.85 -33.30
C LEU A 1004 -13.76 -40.71 -34.20
N THR A 1005 -14.55 -41.02 -35.23
CA THR A 1005 -15.22 -40.00 -36.06
C THR A 1005 -16.27 -39.25 -35.23
N ARG A 1006 -16.27 -37.91 -35.28
CA ARG A 1006 -17.35 -37.10 -34.71
C ARG A 1006 -18.55 -37.04 -35.62
N THR A 1007 -19.74 -37.03 -35.02
CA THR A 1007 -21.03 -36.80 -35.68
C THR A 1007 -21.97 -36.03 -34.76
N THR A 1008 -23.08 -35.51 -35.30
CA THR A 1008 -24.13 -34.83 -34.53
C THR A 1008 -25.39 -35.68 -34.53
N VAL A 1009 -25.85 -36.07 -33.35
CA VAL A 1009 -27.00 -36.97 -33.15
C VAL A 1009 -28.23 -36.15 -32.76
N ASP A 1010 -29.43 -36.62 -33.12
CA ASP A 1010 -30.71 -35.94 -32.83
C ASP A 1010 -30.79 -34.46 -33.29
N GLY A 1011 -29.86 -34.00 -34.13
CA GLY A 1011 -29.76 -32.63 -34.64
C GLY A 1011 -29.08 -31.60 -33.72
N TRP A 1012 -28.62 -32.00 -32.52
CA TRP A 1012 -27.99 -31.09 -31.55
C TRP A 1012 -26.92 -31.74 -30.66
N ALA A 1013 -27.02 -33.05 -30.41
CA ALA A 1013 -26.24 -33.77 -29.42
C ALA A 1013 -24.88 -34.20 -29.98
N GLN A 1014 -23.82 -34.10 -29.18
CA GLN A 1014 -22.50 -34.60 -29.55
C GLN A 1014 -22.54 -36.13 -29.71
N GLY A 1015 -21.94 -36.65 -30.78
CA GLY A 1015 -21.75 -38.09 -30.93
C GLY A 1015 -20.44 -38.50 -31.59
N PHE A 1016 -20.18 -39.80 -31.51
CA PHE A 1016 -19.01 -40.46 -32.08
C PHE A 1016 -19.38 -41.81 -32.69
N GLU A 1017 -18.92 -42.07 -33.91
CA GLU A 1017 -19.07 -43.37 -34.57
C GLU A 1017 -18.25 -44.43 -33.83
N LEU A 1018 -18.84 -45.59 -33.53
CA LEU A 1018 -18.16 -46.70 -32.84
C LEU A 1018 -18.06 -47.94 -33.74
N PRO A 1019 -16.90 -48.62 -33.78
CA PRO A 1019 -16.77 -49.91 -34.45
C PRO A 1019 -17.53 -51.01 -33.68
N ALA A 1020 -17.79 -52.15 -34.34
CA ALA A 1020 -18.31 -53.35 -33.68
C ALA A 1020 -17.45 -53.85 -32.51
N SER A 1021 -16.12 -53.66 -32.55
CA SER A 1021 -15.22 -54.02 -31.45
C SER A 1021 -15.48 -53.20 -30.19
N GLY A 1022 -15.50 -53.86 -29.02
CA GLY A 1022 -15.40 -53.21 -27.72
C GLY A 1022 -13.98 -52.74 -27.42
N GLY A 1023 -13.79 -52.09 -26.28
CA GLY A 1023 -12.50 -51.53 -25.87
C GLY A 1023 -12.61 -50.51 -24.75
N LYS A 1024 -11.48 -49.93 -24.32
CA LYS A 1024 -11.46 -48.78 -23.39
C LYS A 1024 -11.84 -47.51 -24.15
N LEU A 1025 -12.97 -46.93 -23.77
CA LEU A 1025 -13.47 -45.65 -24.27
C LEU A 1025 -12.96 -44.52 -23.36
N ASP A 1026 -12.23 -43.58 -23.94
CA ASP A 1026 -11.84 -42.32 -23.31
C ASP A 1026 -12.45 -41.16 -24.11
N VAL A 1027 -13.26 -40.31 -23.46
CA VAL A 1027 -13.86 -39.10 -24.05
C VAL A 1027 -13.53 -37.90 -23.16
N THR A 1028 -13.06 -36.83 -23.78
CA THR A 1028 -12.55 -35.61 -23.13
C THR A 1028 -13.02 -34.38 -23.89
N PHE A 1029 -13.02 -33.22 -23.23
CA PHE A 1029 -13.08 -31.93 -23.92
C PHE A 1029 -11.67 -31.32 -23.91
N GLU A 1030 -11.12 -30.99 -25.08
CA GLU A 1030 -9.78 -30.40 -25.17
C GLU A 1030 -9.85 -28.87 -25.10
N ASP A 1031 -9.29 -28.30 -24.03
CA ASP A 1031 -9.17 -26.85 -23.87
C ASP A 1031 -8.49 -26.22 -25.10
N PRO A 1032 -9.15 -25.27 -25.79
CA PRO A 1032 -8.52 -24.56 -26.90
C PRO A 1032 -7.27 -23.83 -26.41
N ILE A 1033 -6.13 -24.02 -27.08
CA ILE A 1033 -4.86 -23.36 -26.74
C ILE A 1033 -5.04 -21.83 -26.66
N GLY A 1034 -5.95 -21.26 -27.47
CA GLY A 1034 -6.33 -19.86 -27.43
C GLY A 1034 -7.00 -19.41 -26.12
N HIS A 1035 -7.86 -20.26 -25.52
CA HIS A 1035 -8.50 -20.02 -24.22
C HIS A 1035 -7.45 -19.99 -23.10
N THR A 1036 -6.63 -21.04 -23.03
CA THR A 1036 -5.55 -21.14 -22.03
C THR A 1036 -4.57 -19.97 -22.14
N ALA A 1037 -4.14 -19.64 -23.37
CA ALA A 1037 -3.25 -18.51 -23.62
C ALA A 1037 -3.89 -17.17 -23.27
N TRP A 1038 -5.20 -17.00 -23.52
CA TRP A 1038 -5.94 -15.79 -23.16
C TRP A 1038 -6.06 -15.63 -21.64
N LEU A 1039 -6.36 -16.69 -20.88
CA LEU A 1039 -6.38 -16.67 -19.41
C LEU A 1039 -5.03 -16.21 -18.82
N TRP A 1040 -3.90 -16.68 -19.39
CA TRP A 1040 -2.57 -16.19 -18.99
C TRP A 1040 -2.35 -14.71 -19.32
N VAL A 1041 -2.81 -14.23 -20.48
CA VAL A 1041 -2.76 -12.81 -20.85
C VAL A 1041 -3.65 -11.96 -19.93
N GLN A 1042 -4.85 -12.44 -19.62
CA GLN A 1042 -5.83 -11.77 -18.75
C GLN A 1042 -5.30 -11.65 -17.32
N GLY A 1043 -4.74 -12.72 -16.76
CA GLY A 1043 -4.07 -12.71 -15.45
C GLY A 1043 -2.88 -11.75 -15.41
N PHE A 1044 -2.05 -11.72 -16.47
CA PHE A 1044 -0.96 -10.75 -16.59
C PHE A 1044 -1.47 -9.31 -16.66
N LEU A 1045 -2.50 -9.02 -17.47
CA LEU A 1045 -3.11 -7.68 -17.58
C LEU A 1045 -3.72 -7.22 -16.25
N ALA A 1046 -4.38 -8.12 -15.51
CA ALA A 1046 -4.91 -7.82 -14.18
C ALA A 1046 -3.80 -7.46 -13.18
N VAL A 1047 -2.69 -8.21 -13.16
CA VAL A 1047 -1.51 -7.90 -12.33
C VAL A 1047 -0.88 -6.56 -12.73
N VAL A 1048 -0.74 -6.28 -14.04
CA VAL A 1048 -0.24 -4.99 -14.55
C VAL A 1048 -1.15 -3.84 -14.14
N LEU A 1049 -2.47 -4.00 -14.23
CA LEU A 1049 -3.45 -2.98 -13.83
C LEU A 1049 -3.40 -2.68 -12.33
N VAL A 1050 -3.34 -3.73 -11.49
CA VAL A 1050 -3.15 -3.58 -10.04
C VAL A 1050 -1.84 -2.84 -9.74
N VAL A 1051 -0.73 -3.26 -10.33
CA VAL A 1051 0.56 -2.57 -10.16
C VAL A 1051 0.45 -1.11 -10.57
N LEU A 1052 -0.10 -0.79 -11.75
CA LEU A 1052 -0.24 0.59 -12.25
C LEU A 1052 -1.10 1.47 -11.32
N ALA A 1053 -2.20 0.96 -10.79
CA ALA A 1053 -3.09 1.65 -9.86
C ALA A 1053 -2.44 1.96 -8.49
N LEU A 1054 -1.62 1.05 -7.96
CA LEU A 1054 -1.02 1.16 -6.63
C LEU A 1054 -0.11 2.39 -6.47
N PRO A 1055 0.01 2.97 -5.25
CA PRO A 1055 0.98 4.01 -4.96
C PRO A 1055 2.38 3.51 -5.26
N GLY A 1056 3.04 4.15 -6.25
CA GLY A 1056 4.46 3.98 -6.44
C GLY A 1056 5.19 4.61 -5.25
N ARG A 1057 6.07 3.84 -4.62
CA ARG A 1057 6.97 4.35 -3.60
C ARG A 1057 7.87 5.39 -4.28
N ARG A 1058 7.83 6.64 -3.84
CA ARG A 1058 8.76 7.64 -4.33
C ARG A 1058 10.18 7.17 -4.04
N ARG A 1059 11.09 7.41 -4.98
CA ARG A 1059 12.52 7.50 -4.66
C ARG A 1059 12.68 8.78 -3.85
N ASP A 1060 12.53 8.65 -2.53
CA ASP A 1060 12.77 9.73 -1.57
C ASP A 1060 14.29 10.02 -1.50
N VAL A 1061 14.81 10.67 -2.53
CA VAL A 1061 16.16 11.24 -2.58
C VAL A 1061 16.05 12.72 -2.27
N ASP A 1062 16.28 13.03 -1.00
CA ASP A 1062 16.23 14.35 -0.36
C ASP A 1062 14.92 15.16 -0.44
N ASP A 1063 14.58 15.71 0.71
CA ASP A 1063 13.50 16.68 0.98
C ASP A 1063 13.87 17.41 2.32
N ASP A 1064 15.18 17.44 2.60
CA ASP A 1064 15.87 18.08 3.73
C ASP A 1064 16.86 19.16 3.22
N LEU A 1065 16.99 19.30 1.89
CA LEU A 1065 17.53 20.50 1.24
C LEU A 1065 16.42 21.56 1.26
N PRO A 1066 16.72 22.85 1.49
CA PRO A 1066 15.79 23.90 1.12
C PRO A 1066 15.54 23.87 -0.40
N GLU A 1067 14.42 24.43 -0.87
CA GLU A 1067 14.18 24.64 -2.30
C GLU A 1067 15.16 25.69 -2.85
N GLU A 1068 16.42 25.31 -3.07
CA GLU A 1068 17.38 26.13 -3.79
C GLU A 1068 16.84 26.37 -5.20
N GLN A 1069 16.47 27.63 -5.49
CA GLN A 1069 16.34 28.10 -6.87
C GLN A 1069 17.64 27.75 -7.58
N ALA A 1070 17.57 26.83 -8.55
CA ALA A 1070 18.75 26.21 -9.16
C ALA A 1070 19.75 27.28 -9.60
N ILE A 1071 20.83 27.43 -8.83
CA ILE A 1071 21.76 28.55 -8.98
C ILE A 1071 22.37 28.42 -10.38
N PRO A 1072 22.09 29.37 -11.31
CA PRO A 1072 22.56 29.24 -12.68
C PRO A 1072 24.09 29.25 -12.65
N ALA A 1073 24.69 28.17 -13.14
CA ALA A 1073 26.08 27.83 -12.89
C ALA A 1073 27.01 29.04 -13.08
N GLN A 1074 27.56 29.55 -11.98
CA GLN A 1074 28.34 30.79 -12.01
C GLN A 1074 29.54 30.61 -12.95
N ALA A 1075 29.59 31.44 -13.99
CA ALA A 1075 30.51 31.24 -15.10
C ALA A 1075 31.96 31.29 -14.63
N ALA A 1076 32.74 30.27 -14.97
CA ALA A 1076 34.16 30.22 -14.67
C ALA A 1076 34.87 31.49 -15.16
N SER A 1077 35.74 32.06 -14.31
CA SER A 1077 36.42 33.34 -14.51
C SER A 1077 37.46 33.26 -15.65
N GLY A 1078 36.96 33.33 -16.88
CA GLY A 1078 37.74 33.22 -18.11
C GLY A 1078 36.89 33.05 -19.38
N GLU A 1079 35.63 32.61 -19.26
CA GLU A 1079 34.77 32.40 -20.44
C GLU A 1079 34.43 33.69 -21.19
N GLY A 1080 35.11 33.91 -22.33
CA GLY A 1080 34.86 35.02 -23.25
C GLY A 1080 33.49 34.94 -23.94
N ARG A 1081 33.00 36.10 -24.40
CA ARG A 1081 31.60 36.30 -24.89
C ARG A 1081 31.15 35.33 -25.99
N ARG A 1082 32.05 34.73 -26.77
CA ARG A 1082 31.73 33.76 -27.84
C ARG A 1082 31.28 32.41 -27.28
N ALA A 1083 31.91 31.91 -26.21
CA ALA A 1083 31.56 30.64 -25.58
C ALA A 1083 30.13 30.68 -25.01
N ARG A 1084 29.79 31.77 -24.32
CA ARG A 1084 28.45 31.98 -23.74
C ARG A 1084 27.33 32.00 -24.78
N ARG A 1085 27.58 32.53 -25.98
CA ARG A 1085 26.61 32.47 -27.10
C ARG A 1085 26.43 31.06 -27.64
N LEU A 1086 27.52 30.32 -27.85
CA LEU A 1086 27.46 28.93 -28.33
C LEU A 1086 26.74 28.02 -27.34
N ARG A 1087 26.98 28.22 -26.03
CA ARG A 1087 26.30 27.51 -24.95
C ARG A 1087 24.79 27.82 -24.93
N ALA A 1088 24.41 29.09 -24.99
CA ALA A 1088 23.01 29.50 -25.07
C ALA A 1088 22.30 29.05 -26.37
N GLN A 1089 23.02 28.90 -27.48
CA GLN A 1089 22.47 28.28 -28.70
C GLN A 1089 22.26 26.77 -28.54
N ALA A 1090 23.20 26.04 -27.92
CA ALA A 1090 23.04 24.62 -27.64
C ALA A 1090 21.86 24.34 -26.68
N GLU A 1091 21.75 25.13 -25.60
CA GLU A 1091 20.66 25.04 -24.63
C GLU A 1091 19.29 25.37 -25.27
N ALA A 1092 19.25 26.29 -26.24
CA ALA A 1092 18.05 26.57 -27.04
C ALA A 1092 17.72 25.47 -28.07
N GLU A 1093 18.73 24.82 -28.66
CA GLU A 1093 18.53 23.69 -29.57
C GLU A 1093 18.08 22.42 -28.84
N GLU A 1094 18.51 22.18 -27.60
CA GLU A 1094 18.00 21.07 -26.78
C GLU A 1094 16.55 21.30 -26.34
N GLN A 1095 16.19 22.53 -25.94
CA GLN A 1095 14.80 22.89 -25.60
C GLN A 1095 13.84 22.83 -26.80
N GLY A 1096 14.34 22.84 -28.03
CA GLY A 1096 13.55 22.79 -29.26
C GLY A 1096 13.22 21.40 -29.80
N ARG A 1097 13.75 20.30 -29.22
CA ARG A 1097 13.63 18.94 -29.79
C ARG A 1097 12.55 18.10 -29.09
N PRO A 1098 11.56 17.57 -29.82
CA PRO A 1098 10.69 16.51 -29.31
C PRO A 1098 11.49 15.21 -29.05
N ASN A 1099 11.05 14.42 -28.07
CA ASN A 1099 11.64 13.11 -27.77
C ASN A 1099 11.25 12.05 -28.82
N GLU A 1100 11.99 11.99 -29.93
CA GLU A 1100 12.12 10.78 -30.74
C GLU A 1100 13.47 10.12 -30.47
N PHE A 1101 13.46 8.87 -29.98
CA PHE A 1101 14.65 8.03 -29.93
C PHE A 1101 14.84 7.38 -31.30
N PRO A 1102 15.96 7.62 -32.01
CA PRO A 1102 16.28 6.85 -33.21
C PRO A 1102 16.59 5.39 -32.84
N SER A 1103 16.11 4.44 -33.65
CA SER A 1103 16.53 3.04 -33.56
C SER A 1103 18.06 2.91 -33.76
N PRO A 1104 18.72 1.94 -33.11
CA PRO A 1104 20.15 1.74 -33.29
C PRO A 1104 20.48 1.40 -34.75
N PRO A 1105 21.49 2.04 -35.36
CA PRO A 1105 21.85 1.80 -36.76
C PRO A 1105 22.44 0.40 -36.95
N GLN A 1106 22.13 -0.22 -38.10
CA GLN A 1106 22.72 -1.49 -38.52
C GLN A 1106 24.19 -1.32 -38.93
N GLU A 1107 24.98 -2.38 -38.84
CA GLU A 1107 26.39 -2.38 -39.23
C GLU A 1107 26.58 -2.06 -40.72
N ALA A 1108 27.59 -1.25 -41.04
CA ALA A 1108 28.05 -0.98 -42.38
C ALA A 1108 29.54 -1.37 -42.53
N PRO A 1109 29.97 -1.95 -43.67
CA PRO A 1109 31.34 -2.43 -43.86
C PRO A 1109 32.38 -1.31 -43.96
N PRO A 1110 33.68 -1.60 -43.71
CA PRO A 1110 34.72 -0.58 -43.59
C PRO A 1110 35.11 0.07 -44.92
N VAL A 1111 35.46 1.37 -44.85
CA VAL A 1111 35.87 2.21 -45.98
C VAL A 1111 37.41 2.42 -45.96
N PRO A 1112 38.12 2.33 -47.10
CA PRO A 1112 39.58 2.44 -47.15
C PRO A 1112 40.10 3.89 -47.09
N VAL A 1113 41.38 4.04 -46.70
CA VAL A 1113 42.06 5.32 -46.47
C VAL A 1113 42.63 5.95 -47.76
N PRO A 1114 42.31 7.22 -48.09
CA PRO A 1114 43.04 8.01 -49.08
C PRO A 1114 44.20 8.80 -48.45
N GLN A 1115 45.23 9.11 -49.25
CA GLN A 1115 46.42 9.86 -48.82
C GLN A 1115 46.37 11.37 -49.17
N GLN A 1116 47.15 12.14 -48.40
CA GLN A 1116 47.82 13.43 -48.68
C GLN A 1116 47.28 14.40 -49.77
N GLN A 1117 47.25 15.69 -49.41
CA GLN A 1117 47.09 16.85 -50.29
C GLN A 1117 48.15 17.92 -49.94
N PRO A 1118 49.01 18.37 -50.87
CA PRO A 1118 49.93 19.49 -50.66
C PRO A 1118 49.54 20.76 -51.44
N TYR A 1119 49.49 21.90 -50.72
CA TYR A 1119 49.75 23.30 -51.14
C TYR A 1119 49.34 23.82 -52.55
N GLY A 1120 48.59 24.94 -52.58
CA GLY A 1120 48.44 25.76 -53.80
C GLY A 1120 47.60 27.05 -53.71
N GLU A 1121 48.24 28.17 -53.36
CA GLU A 1121 48.07 29.53 -53.97
C GLU A 1121 46.78 30.38 -53.75
N TYR A 1122 46.89 31.68 -54.10
CA TYR A 1122 45.89 32.78 -54.04
C TYR A 1122 45.15 32.87 -55.41
N ASP A 1123 44.00 33.54 -55.64
CA ASP A 1123 43.66 34.94 -55.32
C ASP A 1123 42.15 35.27 -55.58
N THR A 1124 41.78 36.56 -55.53
CA THR A 1124 40.45 37.16 -55.79
C THR A 1124 40.44 37.93 -57.15
N PRO A 1125 39.46 38.80 -57.55
CA PRO A 1125 38.08 39.07 -57.10
C PRO A 1125 37.04 39.13 -58.27
N ASN A 1126 35.75 39.43 -58.00
CA ASN A 1126 34.95 40.34 -58.86
C ASN A 1126 33.65 40.91 -58.21
N TYR A 1127 32.93 41.79 -58.92
CA TYR A 1127 32.03 42.82 -58.36
C TYR A 1127 30.66 43.00 -59.08
N ALA A 1128 29.75 43.77 -58.45
CA ALA A 1128 28.55 44.47 -58.99
C ALA A 1128 27.24 43.72 -59.32
N GLY A 1129 26.09 44.40 -59.09
CA GLY A 1129 24.74 44.00 -59.58
C GLY A 1129 23.53 44.59 -58.82
N ALA A 1130 22.91 45.66 -59.34
CA ALA A 1130 21.62 46.28 -58.91
C ALA A 1130 21.05 47.08 -60.14
N PRO A 1131 19.87 47.77 -60.15
CA PRO A 1131 18.89 48.11 -59.07
C PRO A 1131 17.39 48.01 -59.51
N GLU A 1132 16.52 48.95 -59.05
CA GLU A 1132 15.10 49.28 -59.42
C GLU A 1132 13.96 48.46 -58.75
N TYR A 1133 12.97 49.03 -58.01
CA TYR A 1133 11.91 50.06 -58.22
C TYR A 1133 10.65 49.53 -58.95
N GLY A 1134 9.38 49.73 -58.53
CA GLY A 1134 8.76 50.31 -57.31
C GLY A 1134 7.25 50.64 -57.52
N GLY A 1135 6.44 50.96 -56.47
CA GLY A 1135 5.13 51.65 -56.65
C GLY A 1135 3.96 51.44 -55.64
N TYR A 1136 3.48 52.57 -55.05
CA TYR A 1136 2.11 52.98 -54.62
C TYR A 1136 1.13 52.05 -53.83
N GLY A 1137 0.26 52.55 -52.92
CA GLY A 1137 0.16 53.89 -52.29
C GLY A 1137 -1.19 54.23 -51.61
N GLU A 1138 -1.14 54.99 -50.49
CA GLU A 1138 -2.22 55.79 -49.83
C GLU A 1138 -3.48 55.07 -49.24
N GLN A 1139 -4.23 55.56 -48.24
CA GLN A 1139 -4.29 56.77 -47.37
C GLN A 1139 -5.04 56.37 -46.05
N TYR A 1140 -5.29 57.10 -44.94
CA TYR A 1140 -5.11 58.47 -44.36
C TYR A 1140 -5.37 58.33 -42.80
N GLN A 1141 -5.41 59.27 -41.83
CA GLN A 1141 -5.15 60.72 -41.65
C GLN A 1141 -5.01 61.03 -40.11
N ASN A 1142 -4.26 62.08 -39.72
CA ASN A 1142 -4.31 62.89 -38.46
C ASN A 1142 -4.25 62.25 -37.03
N GLY A 1143 -3.50 62.80 -36.06
CA GLY A 1143 -2.49 63.88 -36.10
C GLY A 1143 -2.12 64.54 -34.74
N GLN A 1144 -0.88 65.06 -34.62
CA GLN A 1144 -0.32 65.93 -33.53
C GLN A 1144 -0.14 65.29 -32.11
N ALA A 1145 0.83 65.65 -31.24
CA ALA A 1145 2.10 66.41 -31.32
C ALA A 1145 3.06 66.06 -30.13
N TYR A 1146 4.30 66.59 -30.12
CA TYR A 1146 5.36 66.50 -29.06
C TYR A 1146 5.32 67.73 -28.09
N PRO A 1147 6.11 67.88 -26.97
CA PRO A 1147 7.34 67.16 -26.53
C PRO A 1147 7.54 66.87 -25.00
N GLN A 1148 8.76 66.41 -24.64
CA GLN A 1148 9.52 66.55 -23.36
C GLN A 1148 8.99 66.04 -21.99
N GLY A 1149 9.67 65.01 -21.45
CA GLY A 1149 10.62 65.08 -20.32
C GLY A 1149 10.22 65.63 -18.93
N GLY A 1150 10.43 64.82 -17.88
CA GLY A 1150 10.44 65.24 -16.47
C GLY A 1150 10.80 64.11 -15.49
N TYR A 1151 11.43 64.44 -14.37
CA TYR A 1151 11.53 63.57 -13.18
C TYR A 1151 10.38 63.93 -12.24
N ASP A 1152 9.75 62.97 -11.54
CA ASP A 1152 9.79 62.93 -10.06
C ASP A 1152 9.11 61.67 -9.44
N GLN A 1153 9.13 61.60 -8.12
CA GLN A 1153 8.70 60.50 -7.23
C GLN A 1153 7.19 60.21 -7.21
N ALA A 1154 6.83 58.95 -6.93
CA ALA A 1154 5.97 58.58 -5.77
C ALA A 1154 5.87 57.05 -5.58
N TYR A 1155 6.51 56.52 -4.53
CA TYR A 1155 6.08 55.25 -3.90
C TYR A 1155 5.38 55.62 -2.59
N GLN A 1156 4.09 55.30 -2.47
CA GLN A 1156 3.32 55.60 -1.26
C GLN A 1156 3.42 54.43 -0.27
N ALA A 1157 3.68 54.74 1.00
CA ALA A 1157 4.04 53.78 2.03
C ALA A 1157 2.82 53.20 2.78
N ASP A 1158 3.04 52.08 3.47
CA ASP A 1158 2.27 51.67 4.65
C ASP A 1158 3.26 51.61 5.84
N PRO A 1159 2.97 52.14 7.05
CA PRO A 1159 4.03 52.60 7.96
C PRO A 1159 4.25 51.78 9.26
N TYR A 1160 5.24 52.24 10.03
CA TYR A 1160 5.62 51.86 11.40
C TYR A 1160 6.47 50.58 11.61
N GLN A 1161 7.75 50.75 11.31
CA GLN A 1161 8.81 50.36 12.25
C GLN A 1161 8.61 51.03 13.62
N ALA A 1162 9.04 50.39 14.71
CA ALA A 1162 10.12 50.90 15.58
C ALA A 1162 10.33 49.98 16.79
N GLY A 1163 11.59 49.74 17.18
CA GLY A 1163 11.92 48.92 18.35
C GLY A 1163 13.33 48.34 18.29
N GLN A 1164 14.35 49.17 18.56
CA GLN A 1164 15.71 48.67 18.78
C GLN A 1164 15.76 47.87 20.09
N TYR A 1165 16.57 46.81 20.12
CA TYR A 1165 16.95 46.12 21.34
C TYR A 1165 18.46 46.18 21.50
N ASP A 1166 18.92 46.79 22.59
CA ASP A 1166 20.34 47.01 22.90
C ASP A 1166 20.72 46.10 24.08
N PRO A 1167 21.72 45.21 23.97
CA PRO A 1167 22.15 44.37 25.08
C PRO A 1167 22.90 45.17 26.15
N TYR A 1168 23.06 44.56 27.33
CA TYR A 1168 23.74 45.10 28.53
C TYR A 1168 22.97 46.17 29.34
N GLY A 1169 22.09 45.71 30.23
CA GLY A 1169 21.57 46.49 31.37
C GLY A 1169 21.55 45.64 32.64
N TYR A 1170 22.20 46.10 33.72
CA TYR A 1170 22.56 45.25 34.87
C TYR A 1170 22.01 45.79 36.21
N GLY A 1171 21.18 44.99 36.89
CA GLY A 1171 20.80 45.15 38.31
C GLY A 1171 19.68 46.16 38.64
N GLY A 1172 18.95 45.91 39.74
CA GLY A 1172 18.00 46.89 40.32
C GLY A 1172 16.69 46.32 40.93
N GLN A 1173 16.74 45.78 42.15
CA GLN A 1173 15.58 45.64 43.05
C GLN A 1173 15.41 46.92 43.91
N PRO A 1174 14.37 47.07 44.77
CA PRO A 1174 12.94 46.72 44.64
C PRO A 1174 11.98 47.84 45.18
N GLN A 1175 10.64 47.76 45.01
CA GLN A 1175 9.68 48.32 46.00
C GLN A 1175 8.21 47.83 45.87
N GLN A 1176 7.35 48.27 46.82
CA GLN A 1176 6.01 47.74 47.17
C GLN A 1176 4.87 48.79 47.04
N GLY A 1177 3.61 48.33 47.12
CA GLY A 1177 2.35 49.13 47.17
C GLY A 1177 1.29 48.56 46.22
N THR A 1178 0.25 47.80 46.59
CA THR A 1178 -0.75 47.92 47.71
C THR A 1178 -1.62 49.16 47.51
N TYR A 1179 -2.89 49.09 47.07
CA TYR A 1179 -4.16 48.66 47.74
C TYR A 1179 -5.29 48.66 46.67
N ASP A 1180 -6.49 48.06 46.72
CA ASP A 1180 -7.23 47.02 47.50
C ASP A 1180 -8.56 46.73 46.71
N GLN A 1181 -9.65 46.00 47.05
CA GLN A 1181 -10.12 45.17 48.18
C GLN A 1181 -11.28 44.22 47.74
N SER A 1182 -11.66 43.26 48.60
CA SER A 1182 -13.02 42.67 48.79
C SER A 1182 -13.51 41.50 47.90
N ALA A 1183 -14.23 40.48 48.43
CA ALA A 1183 -14.39 39.97 49.82
C ALA A 1183 -15.06 38.57 49.85
N TYR A 1184 -14.96 37.87 51.00
CA TYR A 1184 -15.56 36.56 51.37
C TYR A 1184 -15.01 35.32 50.61
N ASP A 1185 -14.56 34.19 51.20
CA ASP A 1185 -14.83 33.40 52.43
C ASP A 1185 -15.53 32.06 52.08
N GLN A 1186 -15.28 30.91 52.72
CA GLN A 1186 -14.39 30.60 53.85
C GLN A 1186 -13.85 29.14 53.84
N THR A 1187 -12.94 28.87 54.77
CA THR A 1187 -12.28 27.60 55.19
C THR A 1187 -13.25 26.46 55.62
N TYR A 1188 -12.86 25.21 55.97
CA TYR A 1188 -11.58 24.56 56.39
C TYR A 1188 -11.55 23.07 55.89
N GLN A 1189 -10.82 22.03 56.36
CA GLN A 1189 -9.98 21.74 57.55
C GLN A 1189 -8.94 20.62 57.24
N GLN A 1190 -8.25 20.06 58.25
CA GLN A 1190 -7.45 18.82 58.23
C GLN A 1190 -7.92 17.85 59.34
N GLY A 1191 -7.52 16.57 59.26
CA GLY A 1191 -7.62 15.60 60.36
C GLY A 1191 -6.64 14.42 60.23
N TYR A 1192 -5.97 14.08 61.34
CA TYR A 1192 -5.22 12.83 61.56
C TYR A 1192 -6.08 11.89 62.42
N ASP A 1193 -5.97 10.55 62.29
CA ASP A 1193 -5.23 9.73 63.28
C ASP A 1193 -5.17 8.19 63.00
N THR A 1194 -4.36 7.49 63.81
CA THR A 1194 -3.94 6.06 63.81
C THR A 1194 -5.00 4.92 63.85
N GLY A 1195 -4.59 3.67 63.57
CA GLY A 1195 -5.37 2.43 63.86
C GLY A 1195 -4.66 1.09 63.52
N TYR A 1196 -4.96 0.00 64.26
CA TYR A 1196 -4.16 -1.26 64.31
C TYR A 1196 -5.01 -2.43 64.89
N ASP A 1197 -4.91 -3.73 64.54
CA ASP A 1197 -4.27 -4.41 63.38
C ASP A 1197 -5.01 -5.72 62.92
N PRO A 1198 -4.74 -6.99 63.34
CA PRO A 1198 -4.84 -8.12 62.38
C PRO A 1198 -5.85 -9.27 62.66
N ALA A 1199 -6.09 -10.03 61.58
CA ALA A 1199 -6.39 -11.47 61.47
C ALA A 1199 -7.71 -12.10 61.97
N GLN A 1200 -8.43 -12.77 61.04
CA GLN A 1200 -8.94 -14.16 61.23
C GLN A 1200 -9.45 -14.84 59.91
N GLN A 1201 -9.28 -16.16 59.83
CA GLN A 1201 -9.91 -17.13 58.90
C GLN A 1201 -10.95 -17.99 59.69
N PRO A 1202 -11.66 -19.03 59.16
CA PRO A 1202 -11.96 -19.53 57.78
C PRO A 1202 -13.53 -19.57 57.59
N PRO A 1203 -14.26 -20.51 56.90
CA PRO A 1203 -13.89 -21.65 56.03
C PRO A 1203 -14.72 -21.94 54.72
N GLN A 1204 -14.08 -22.74 53.85
CA GLN A 1204 -14.55 -23.88 53.00
C GLN A 1204 -16.08 -24.06 52.74
N HIS A 1205 -16.56 -24.28 51.51
CA HIS A 1205 -16.28 -25.37 50.54
C HIS A 1205 -16.53 -24.87 49.08
N GLY A 1206 -15.96 -25.41 48.00
CA GLY A 1206 -16.17 -26.77 47.42
C GLY A 1206 -17.37 -26.74 46.45
N VAL A 1207 -17.35 -27.29 45.23
CA VAL A 1207 -16.35 -28.11 44.50
C VAL A 1207 -16.06 -27.38 43.14
N GLU A 1208 -15.54 -27.85 42.00
CA GLU A 1208 -15.17 -29.16 41.43
C GLU A 1208 -14.11 -28.98 40.29
N ARG A 1209 -13.53 -30.08 39.80
CA ARG A 1209 -12.84 -30.21 38.50
C ARG A 1209 -13.08 -31.62 37.93
N PRO A 1210 -13.32 -31.79 36.62
CA PRO A 1210 -13.27 -33.08 35.97
C PRO A 1210 -11.88 -33.35 35.35
N ASP A 1211 -11.20 -34.40 35.81
CA ASP A 1211 -10.34 -35.21 34.96
C ASP A 1211 -10.61 -36.69 35.23
N GLY A 1212 -10.47 -37.54 34.21
CA GLY A 1212 -11.05 -38.89 34.22
C GLY A 1212 -11.26 -39.57 32.87
N SER A 1213 -10.94 -38.90 31.75
CA SER A 1213 -10.89 -39.53 30.43
C SER A 1213 -9.84 -38.87 29.53
N GLN A 1214 -8.68 -39.52 29.41
CA GLN A 1214 -7.55 -39.19 28.52
C GLN A 1214 -6.86 -37.83 28.80
N GLN A 1215 -5.65 -37.92 29.37
CA GLN A 1215 -4.66 -36.86 29.50
C GLN A 1215 -3.63 -36.95 28.35
#